data_AF-A0AAU6R0L4-F1
#
_entry.id   AF-A0AAU6R0L4-F1
#
_cell.length_a   1.000
_cell.length_b   1.000
_cell.length_c   1.000
_cell.angle_alpha   90.00
_cell.angle_beta   90.00
_cell.angle_gamma   90.00
#
_symmetry.space_group_name_H-M   'P 1'
#
loop_
_entity.id
_entity.type
_entity.pdbx_description
1 polymer ?
#
loop_
_entity_poly.entity_id
_entity_poly.type
_entity_poly.pdbx_seq_one_letter_code
_entity_poly.pdbx_strand_id
1 'polypeptide(L)'
;MAEQRCSAMVVVDGQQAIGIWTEHDALALADDPSVLFQPIDSVMSHPVLSLSEHTRLGDAAVHFRSEDIRHCLVVDDQGRSLGILTQTDLVMSQGAEFFLRMKSIESVKVSVPVLVSHNLYVNEAMRLMRSQRLSAIVVKYPEGLHGILTERDIVRLVASGALLGTVGTYASRPLRSLRNAQSLYAARQFLVEHRMRHVGVVDSQDSLIGVLGLADILNDIEYEYVHELQTALRERDDALFESRYNLRLADRVVESSLDGVMVTDLQGNIERVNPAFTRLTGYTKAEAVGRNARLLSSGRQSPAFYRELWKCLRERGHWKGEIWNRRKSGEIYLEYLSISGICDEDGRCSNYAAIFSDITGRRLAEERLSYLATHDALTGLPNRTLFSERLNHAMVRAQRTSKRAAVMFLDLDRFKLINDTLGHGIGDETLRVIAERLKRAVRETDTVARLGGDEFTIVAEDIEDVRHVGQIAQSLLTSVGQPIDVGAQLVFVTPSIGISLYPDDGTDPKQLLMQADQAMYEAKEVGKNNFQFFATPMTSSAMERIVLESELHNALENNEFHLHYQPEYDVQTGAITSVEALIRWQHPKRGLISPDQFIPVAEESALIVPIGGWVLREACRQARTWLDEGFDFGRIAVNLSGKQCRHDGFLHEVACVLSDTGLPARRLQFELVESMAMTGREDTGALLRELAGRGISLAIDDFGTGYSAFAYLQTLPVDTLKVDRSFLAQIGPETTDGAIVRAIVAMAKALGITVVAEGVEQESQMQFLREIGCDRAQGYLLTRPAPAHQMQRTALGVRCGLHVEHQYQFRQTNDTLATATEQA
;
A
#
# COMPACT_ATOMS: atom_id res chain seq x y z
N MET A 1 17.90 10.82 -104.24
CA MET A 1 17.55 11.79 -103.16
C MET A 1 17.30 13.21 -103.65
N ALA A 2 18.25 13.88 -104.31
CA ALA A 2 18.12 15.29 -104.69
C ALA A 2 16.88 15.60 -105.56
N GLU A 3 16.63 14.78 -106.59
CA GLU A 3 15.48 14.93 -107.50
C GLU A 3 14.14 14.70 -106.80
N GLN A 4 14.04 13.59 -106.05
CA GLN A 4 12.82 13.17 -105.33
C GLN A 4 12.58 13.96 -104.04
N ARG A 5 13.51 14.85 -103.65
CA ARG A 5 13.44 15.70 -102.45
C ARG A 5 13.20 14.94 -101.14
N CYS A 6 13.62 13.67 -101.06
CA CYS A 6 13.52 12.84 -99.86
C CYS A 6 14.76 12.99 -98.95
N SER A 7 14.57 12.82 -97.64
CA SER A 7 15.64 12.91 -96.63
C SER A 7 16.39 11.62 -96.37
N ALA A 8 15.85 10.50 -96.84
CA ALA A 8 16.48 9.19 -96.78
C ALA A 8 15.97 8.31 -97.92
N MET A 9 16.73 7.28 -98.24
CA MET A 9 16.36 6.18 -99.13
C MET A 9 16.66 4.87 -98.42
N VAL A 10 15.69 3.97 -98.39
CA VAL A 10 15.92 2.59 -97.94
C VAL A 10 16.54 1.82 -99.10
N VAL A 11 17.68 1.20 -98.85
CA VAL A 11 18.36 0.31 -99.79
C VAL A 11 17.85 -1.10 -99.54
N VAL A 12 17.41 -1.76 -100.62
CA VAL A 12 16.80 -3.09 -100.57
C VAL A 12 17.59 -4.08 -101.41
N ASP A 13 17.69 -5.32 -100.93
CA ASP A 13 18.07 -6.50 -101.73
C ASP A 13 16.84 -7.41 -101.83
N GLY A 14 16.31 -7.59 -103.04
CA GLY A 14 14.99 -8.18 -103.26
C GLY A 14 13.86 -7.40 -102.57
N GLN A 15 13.23 -8.01 -101.56
CA GLN A 15 12.19 -7.38 -100.72
C GLN A 15 12.67 -7.01 -99.30
N GLN A 16 13.95 -7.26 -98.98
CA GLN A 16 14.50 -7.02 -97.65
C GLN A 16 15.26 -5.69 -97.61
N ALA A 17 14.97 -4.86 -96.61
CA ALA A 17 15.75 -3.64 -96.35
C ALA A 17 17.13 -4.02 -95.79
N ILE A 18 18.17 -3.70 -96.54
CA ILE A 18 19.57 -3.99 -96.17
C ILE A 18 20.30 -2.75 -95.67
N GLY A 19 19.80 -1.53 -95.86
CA GLY A 19 20.43 -0.33 -95.30
C GLY A 19 19.59 0.91 -95.52
N ILE A 20 20.01 2.03 -94.92
CA ILE A 20 19.41 3.34 -95.15
C ILE A 20 20.50 4.33 -95.54
N TRP A 21 20.24 5.09 -96.61
CA TRP A 21 21.11 6.17 -97.06
C TRP A 21 20.41 7.51 -96.77
N THR A 22 21.03 8.34 -95.95
CA THR A 22 20.47 9.59 -95.40
C THR A 22 21.20 10.83 -95.90
N GLU A 23 20.64 12.02 -95.63
CA GLU A 23 21.33 13.30 -95.87
C GLU A 23 22.66 13.40 -95.08
N HIS A 24 22.74 12.76 -93.91
CA HIS A 24 23.95 12.74 -93.09
C HIS A 24 25.06 11.87 -93.71
N ASP A 25 24.71 10.71 -94.27
CA ASP A 25 25.67 9.81 -94.91
C ASP A 25 26.37 10.49 -96.11
N ALA A 26 25.69 11.40 -96.80
CA ALA A 26 26.27 12.19 -97.88
C ALA A 26 27.45 13.07 -97.44
N LEU A 27 27.56 13.42 -96.15
CA LEU A 27 28.71 14.17 -95.62
C LEU A 27 30.01 13.35 -95.68
N ALA A 28 29.93 12.02 -95.65
CA ALA A 28 31.11 11.14 -95.70
C ALA A 28 31.89 11.26 -97.03
N LEU A 29 31.24 11.73 -98.09
CA LEU A 29 31.84 11.96 -99.42
C LEU A 29 32.89 13.08 -99.44
N ALA A 30 33.02 13.85 -98.35
CA ALA A 30 34.03 14.90 -98.21
C ALA A 30 35.45 14.38 -97.94
N ASP A 31 35.55 13.15 -97.44
CA ASP A 31 36.83 12.54 -97.03
C ASP A 31 37.49 11.82 -98.21
N ASP A 32 36.70 11.16 -99.06
CA ASP A 32 37.16 10.50 -100.26
C ASP A 32 36.12 10.59 -101.40
N PRO A 33 36.37 11.37 -102.47
CA PRO A 33 35.47 11.44 -103.63
C PRO A 33 35.35 10.12 -104.41
N SER A 34 36.27 9.16 -104.22
CA SER A 34 36.21 7.85 -104.88
C SER A 34 34.99 7.03 -104.44
N VAL A 35 34.46 7.35 -103.25
CA VAL A 35 33.27 6.75 -102.66
C VAL A 35 32.02 6.91 -103.54
N LEU A 36 31.96 7.97 -104.38
CA LEU A 36 30.88 8.16 -105.36
C LEU A 36 30.77 7.02 -106.40
N PHE A 37 31.87 6.30 -106.63
CA PHE A 37 31.94 5.23 -107.61
C PHE A 37 31.86 3.83 -106.98
N GLN A 38 31.68 3.74 -105.66
CA GLN A 38 31.46 2.47 -104.97
C GLN A 38 29.97 2.11 -104.93
N PRO A 39 29.63 0.81 -104.85
CA PRO A 39 28.25 0.39 -104.59
C PRO A 39 27.68 1.01 -103.31
N ILE A 40 26.37 1.30 -103.28
CA ILE A 40 25.74 2.03 -102.16
C ILE A 40 25.77 1.25 -100.84
N ASP A 41 25.91 -0.07 -100.89
CA ASP A 41 25.95 -0.94 -99.70
C ASP A 41 27.23 -0.79 -98.88
N SER A 42 28.33 -0.29 -99.46
CA SER A 42 29.57 -0.03 -98.74
C SER A 42 29.56 1.28 -97.93
N VAL A 43 28.55 2.12 -98.14
CA VAL A 43 28.51 3.51 -97.62
C VAL A 43 27.24 3.85 -96.85
N MET A 44 26.19 3.05 -96.98
CA MET A 44 24.92 3.24 -96.27
C MET A 44 25.02 2.91 -94.78
N SER A 45 24.12 3.47 -93.99
CA SER A 45 23.94 3.09 -92.59
C SER A 45 23.33 1.68 -92.50
N HIS A 46 24.01 0.77 -91.79
CA HIS A 46 23.59 -0.62 -91.53
C HIS A 46 23.98 -1.04 -90.09
N PRO A 47 23.16 -1.83 -89.37
CA PRO A 47 21.85 -2.37 -89.75
C PRO A 47 20.72 -1.32 -89.76
N VAL A 48 19.66 -1.56 -90.54
CA VAL A 48 18.47 -0.70 -90.54
C VAL A 48 17.72 -0.88 -89.23
N LEU A 49 17.73 0.14 -88.38
CA LEU A 49 16.90 0.16 -87.18
C LEU A 49 15.42 0.23 -87.58
N SER A 50 14.61 -0.60 -86.93
CA SER A 50 13.20 -0.75 -87.25
C SER A 50 12.30 -0.70 -86.01
N LEU A 51 11.08 -0.22 -86.22
CA LEU A 51 10.00 -0.15 -85.23
C LEU A 51 8.81 -0.97 -85.70
N SER A 52 8.14 -1.66 -84.79
CA SER A 52 6.87 -2.33 -85.08
C SER A 52 5.78 -1.30 -85.40
N GLU A 53 4.86 -1.63 -86.31
CA GLU A 53 3.67 -0.82 -86.61
C GLU A 53 2.78 -0.54 -85.39
N HIS A 54 2.85 -1.38 -84.34
CA HIS A 54 2.09 -1.20 -83.10
C HIS A 54 2.80 -0.29 -82.08
N THR A 55 4.01 0.18 -82.40
CA THR A 55 4.77 1.06 -81.50
C THR A 55 4.02 2.37 -81.30
N ARG A 56 3.71 2.72 -80.05
CA ARG A 56 3.06 3.99 -79.75
C ARG A 56 3.99 5.15 -80.10
N LEU A 57 3.42 6.28 -80.53
CA LEU A 57 4.19 7.47 -80.93
C LEU A 57 5.18 7.97 -79.86
N GLY A 58 4.84 7.84 -78.58
CA GLY A 58 5.75 8.20 -77.48
C GLY A 58 6.91 7.22 -77.32
N ASP A 59 6.67 5.91 -77.46
CA ASP A 59 7.72 4.89 -77.39
C ASP A 59 8.66 5.00 -78.61
N ALA A 60 8.09 5.33 -79.78
CA ALA A 60 8.86 5.65 -80.97
C ALA A 60 9.77 6.88 -80.73
N ALA A 61 9.26 7.94 -80.10
CA ALA A 61 10.06 9.13 -79.77
C ALA A 61 11.23 8.83 -78.82
N VAL A 62 11.02 7.97 -77.82
CA VAL A 62 12.10 7.46 -76.96
C VAL A 62 13.14 6.68 -77.77
N HIS A 63 12.70 5.85 -78.71
CA HIS A 63 13.60 5.06 -79.56
C HIS A 63 14.47 5.92 -80.50
N PHE A 64 13.91 6.95 -81.14
CA PHE A 64 14.71 7.90 -81.92
C PHE A 64 15.81 8.57 -81.07
N ARG A 65 15.50 8.86 -79.80
CA ARG A 65 16.44 9.50 -78.86
C ARG A 65 17.51 8.54 -78.35
N SER A 66 17.13 7.32 -77.95
CA SER A 66 18.08 6.35 -77.39
C SER A 66 19.11 5.89 -78.41
N GLU A 67 18.68 5.74 -79.66
CA GLU A 67 19.54 5.28 -80.75
C GLU A 67 20.22 6.43 -81.52
N ASP A 68 19.99 7.70 -81.15
CA ASP A 68 20.52 8.90 -81.82
C ASP A 68 20.29 8.91 -83.35
N ILE A 69 19.10 8.45 -83.78
CA ILE A 69 18.71 8.33 -85.19
C ILE A 69 17.65 9.36 -85.57
N ARG A 70 17.52 9.62 -86.88
CA ARG A 70 16.50 10.53 -87.43
C ARG A 70 15.46 9.85 -88.32
N HIS A 71 15.75 8.61 -88.73
CA HIS A 71 14.92 7.79 -89.62
C HIS A 71 14.89 6.37 -89.08
N CYS A 72 13.70 5.78 -89.05
CA CYS A 72 13.51 4.39 -88.64
C CYS A 72 12.56 3.70 -89.61
N LEU A 73 12.84 2.43 -89.92
CA LEU A 73 11.98 1.63 -90.78
C LEU A 73 10.80 1.10 -89.98
N VAL A 74 9.57 1.34 -90.42
CA VAL A 74 8.39 0.73 -89.79
C VAL A 74 8.15 -0.63 -90.44
N VAL A 75 8.05 -1.66 -89.62
CA VAL A 75 7.83 -3.05 -90.06
C VAL A 75 6.52 -3.60 -89.49
N ASP A 76 5.86 -4.45 -90.27
CA ASP A 76 4.72 -5.24 -89.80
C ASP A 76 5.17 -6.38 -88.87
N ASP A 77 4.20 -7.09 -88.27
CA ASP A 77 4.46 -8.25 -87.39
C ASP A 77 5.22 -9.40 -88.09
N GLN A 78 5.33 -9.38 -89.42
CA GLN A 78 6.04 -10.37 -90.22
C GLN A 78 7.41 -9.86 -90.70
N GLY A 79 7.83 -8.68 -90.24
CA GLY A 79 9.12 -8.06 -90.57
C GLY A 79 9.18 -7.39 -91.94
N ARG A 80 8.04 -7.19 -92.62
CA ARG A 80 8.00 -6.53 -93.93
C ARG A 80 8.01 -5.03 -93.76
N SER A 81 8.76 -4.34 -94.63
CA SER A 81 8.87 -2.88 -94.65
C SER A 81 7.54 -2.23 -95.07
N LEU A 82 6.95 -1.44 -94.18
CA LEU A 82 5.73 -0.66 -94.42
C LEU A 82 6.04 0.78 -94.84
N GLY A 83 7.15 1.34 -94.36
CA GLY A 83 7.54 2.73 -94.66
C GLY A 83 8.65 3.24 -93.75
N ILE A 84 8.98 4.52 -93.87
CA ILE A 84 9.96 5.19 -93.01
C ILE A 84 9.20 6.17 -92.13
N LEU A 85 9.41 6.07 -90.82
CA LEU A 85 9.03 7.12 -89.87
C LEU A 85 10.25 8.02 -89.65
N THR A 86 10.06 9.34 -89.71
CA THR A 86 11.11 10.28 -89.36
C THR A 86 10.84 10.93 -88.02
N GLN A 87 11.90 11.39 -87.36
CA GLN A 87 11.76 12.22 -86.16
C GLN A 87 10.87 13.45 -86.43
N THR A 88 10.91 13.99 -87.65
CA THR A 88 10.04 15.11 -88.06
C THR A 88 8.55 14.73 -88.09
N ASP A 89 8.20 13.52 -88.50
CA ASP A 89 6.81 13.06 -88.55
C ASP A 89 6.21 12.89 -87.14
N LEU A 90 7.03 12.50 -86.16
CA LEU A 90 6.65 12.52 -84.74
C LEU A 90 6.35 13.95 -84.25
N VAL A 91 7.18 14.94 -84.63
CA VAL A 91 6.92 16.36 -84.32
C VAL A 91 5.56 16.82 -84.84
N MET A 92 5.19 16.36 -86.04
CA MET A 92 3.96 16.80 -86.69
C MET A 92 2.71 16.19 -86.05
N SER A 93 2.81 15.02 -85.42
CA SER A 93 1.66 14.21 -84.99
C SER A 93 1.32 14.27 -83.50
N GLN A 94 2.18 14.84 -82.64
CA GLN A 94 2.04 14.71 -81.17
C GLN A 94 1.13 15.72 -80.42
N GLY A 95 0.39 16.63 -81.09
CA GLY A 95 -0.67 17.43 -80.43
C GLY A 95 -0.24 18.35 -79.26
N ALA A 96 1.05 18.58 -79.04
CA ALA A 96 1.61 19.37 -77.92
C ALA A 96 1.42 20.91 -78.03
N GLU A 97 0.37 21.36 -78.71
CA GLU A 97 0.19 22.76 -79.11
C GLU A 97 0.01 23.69 -77.91
N PHE A 98 -0.69 23.25 -76.86
CA PHE A 98 -0.94 24.06 -75.68
C PHE A 98 0.34 24.35 -74.89
N PHE A 99 1.20 23.35 -74.75
CA PHE A 99 2.48 23.48 -74.04
C PHE A 99 3.49 24.33 -74.82
N LEU A 100 3.59 24.12 -76.14
CA LEU A 100 4.42 24.92 -77.05
C LEU A 100 4.05 26.42 -77.04
N ARG A 101 2.80 26.78 -76.70
CA ARG A 101 2.36 28.17 -76.59
C ARG A 101 2.82 28.85 -75.30
N MET A 102 3.02 28.09 -74.22
CA MET A 102 3.41 28.63 -72.91
C MET A 102 4.92 28.84 -72.77
N LYS A 103 5.73 28.16 -73.60
CA LYS A 103 7.20 28.25 -73.59
C LYS A 103 7.74 29.12 -74.74
N SER A 104 8.71 29.98 -74.43
CA SER A 104 9.49 30.80 -75.37
C SER A 104 10.74 30.06 -75.88
N ILE A 105 11.30 30.49 -77.01
CA ILE A 105 12.55 29.92 -77.58
C ILE A 105 13.71 30.00 -76.56
N GLU A 106 13.73 31.02 -75.69
CA GLU A 106 14.74 31.16 -74.63
C GLU A 106 14.70 30.03 -73.58
N SER A 107 13.56 29.36 -73.41
CA SER A 107 13.40 28.26 -72.44
C SER A 107 14.02 26.94 -72.91
N VAL A 108 14.48 26.89 -74.16
CA VAL A 108 15.16 25.75 -74.77
C VAL A 108 16.61 26.12 -75.01
N LYS A 109 17.51 25.14 -74.83
CA LYS A 109 18.93 25.34 -75.09
C LYS A 109 19.19 25.38 -76.59
N VAL A 110 19.20 26.58 -77.18
CA VAL A 110 19.53 26.79 -78.60
C VAL A 110 21.02 26.52 -78.83
N SER A 111 21.34 25.78 -79.90
CA SER A 111 22.73 25.48 -80.27
C SER A 111 23.47 26.75 -80.72
N VAL A 112 24.67 26.96 -80.18
CA VAL A 112 25.57 28.07 -80.57
C VAL A 112 25.90 27.95 -82.06
N PRO A 113 25.78 29.02 -82.86
CA PRO A 113 25.92 28.91 -84.30
C PRO A 113 27.39 28.71 -84.68
N VAL A 114 27.68 27.65 -85.45
CA VAL A 114 29.01 27.45 -86.02
C VAL A 114 29.14 28.35 -87.26
N LEU A 115 29.93 29.42 -87.11
CA LEU A 115 30.14 30.46 -88.12
C LEU A 115 31.35 30.13 -89.01
N VAL A 116 31.12 30.03 -90.31
CA VAL A 116 32.17 29.83 -91.32
C VAL A 116 32.25 31.01 -92.28
N SER A 117 33.44 31.27 -92.84
CA SER A 117 33.62 32.29 -93.88
C SER A 117 32.98 31.86 -95.19
N HIS A 118 32.37 32.78 -95.94
CA HIS A 118 31.83 32.54 -97.28
C HIS A 118 32.82 31.92 -98.29
N ASN A 119 34.13 32.07 -98.05
CA ASN A 119 35.18 31.50 -98.90
C ASN A 119 35.57 30.07 -98.54
N LEU A 120 35.00 29.48 -97.49
CA LEU A 120 35.28 28.09 -97.12
C LEU A 120 34.83 27.15 -98.24
N TYR A 121 35.63 26.13 -98.57
CA TYR A 121 35.23 25.16 -99.58
C TYR A 121 34.12 24.23 -99.05
N VAL A 122 33.24 23.77 -99.95
CA VAL A 122 32.09 22.91 -99.59
C VAL A 122 32.56 21.60 -98.93
N ASN A 123 33.67 21.01 -99.40
CA ASN A 123 34.25 19.81 -98.79
C ASN A 123 34.72 20.03 -97.34
N GLU A 124 35.37 21.17 -97.05
CA GLU A 124 35.79 21.53 -95.70
C GLU A 124 34.58 21.78 -94.78
N ALA A 125 33.53 22.40 -95.32
CA ALA A 125 32.27 22.58 -94.61
C ALA A 125 31.57 21.24 -94.30
N MET A 126 31.57 20.29 -95.24
CA MET A 126 31.04 18.94 -95.00
C MET A 126 31.82 18.20 -93.91
N ARG A 127 33.16 18.28 -93.89
CA ARG A 127 33.98 17.70 -92.80
C ARG A 127 33.69 18.34 -91.46
N LEU A 128 33.49 19.66 -91.43
CA LEU A 128 33.12 20.39 -90.22
C LEU A 128 31.76 19.93 -89.70
N MET A 129 30.77 19.84 -90.58
CA MET A 129 29.43 19.36 -90.24
C MET A 129 29.46 17.92 -89.70
N ARG A 130 30.25 17.03 -90.32
CA ARG A 130 30.38 15.64 -89.87
C ARG A 130 31.08 15.52 -88.52
N SER A 131 32.25 16.14 -88.37
CA SER A 131 33.08 16.04 -87.15
C SER A 131 32.42 16.62 -85.91
N GLN A 132 31.64 17.70 -86.07
CA GLN A 132 30.91 18.35 -84.98
C GLN A 132 29.44 17.92 -84.90
N ARG A 133 29.00 16.94 -85.71
CA ARG A 133 27.62 16.45 -85.80
C ARG A 133 26.58 17.57 -86.02
N LEU A 134 26.91 18.55 -86.87
CA LEU A 134 26.07 19.71 -87.14
C LEU A 134 25.09 19.41 -88.26
N SER A 135 23.81 19.67 -88.02
CA SER A 135 22.76 19.58 -89.05
C SER A 135 22.71 20.81 -89.97
N ALA A 136 23.31 21.93 -89.55
CA ALA A 136 23.47 23.15 -90.33
C ALA A 136 24.67 23.98 -89.84
N ILE A 137 25.23 24.79 -90.73
CA ILE A 137 26.27 25.79 -90.42
C ILE A 137 25.84 27.17 -90.93
N VAL A 138 26.31 28.21 -90.25
CA VAL A 138 26.01 29.60 -90.61
C VAL A 138 27.17 30.19 -91.40
N VAL A 139 26.89 30.73 -92.59
CA VAL A 139 27.88 31.32 -93.48
C VAL A 139 27.91 32.84 -93.30
N LYS A 140 29.07 33.39 -92.98
CA LYS A 140 29.29 34.84 -92.79
C LYS A 140 29.81 35.49 -94.08
N TYR A 141 29.07 36.49 -94.57
CA TYR A 141 29.45 37.29 -95.72
C TYR A 141 30.12 38.62 -95.30
N PRO A 142 30.91 39.26 -96.17
CA PRO A 142 31.58 40.53 -95.87
C PRO A 142 30.62 41.68 -95.53
N GLU A 143 29.40 41.63 -96.07
CA GLU A 143 28.35 42.65 -95.91
C GLU A 143 27.62 42.59 -94.55
N GLY A 144 28.06 41.73 -93.63
CA GLY A 144 27.40 41.52 -92.32
C GLY A 144 26.14 40.64 -92.38
N LEU A 145 25.75 40.19 -93.57
CA LEU A 145 24.67 39.22 -93.75
C LEU A 145 25.13 37.80 -93.43
N HIS A 146 24.23 37.01 -92.85
CA HIS A 146 24.41 35.59 -92.59
C HIS A 146 23.60 34.77 -93.60
N GLY A 147 24.14 33.65 -94.04
CA GLY A 147 23.43 32.59 -94.77
C GLY A 147 23.47 31.27 -93.99
N ILE A 148 22.82 30.24 -94.52
CA ILE A 148 22.81 28.90 -93.92
C ILE A 148 23.09 27.83 -94.98
N LEU A 149 23.88 26.84 -94.59
CA LEU A 149 24.09 25.62 -95.35
C LEU A 149 23.67 24.43 -94.49
N THR A 150 22.74 23.62 -94.99
CA THR A 150 22.17 22.46 -94.29
C THR A 150 22.61 21.14 -94.92
N GLU A 151 22.47 20.02 -94.21
CA GLU A 151 22.76 18.68 -94.76
C GLU A 151 21.97 18.40 -96.06
N ARG A 152 20.75 18.94 -96.16
CA ARG A 152 19.93 18.84 -97.36
C ARG A 152 20.55 19.55 -98.57
N ASP A 153 21.22 20.67 -98.34
CA ASP A 153 21.91 21.41 -99.41
C ASP A 153 23.12 20.61 -99.90
N ILE A 154 23.84 19.94 -98.99
CA ILE A 154 24.98 19.07 -99.33
C ILE A 154 24.58 17.99 -100.33
N VAL A 155 23.44 17.31 -100.12
CA VAL A 155 22.96 16.27 -101.07
C VAL A 155 22.78 16.82 -102.48
N ARG A 156 22.31 18.07 -102.63
CA ARG A 156 22.19 18.72 -103.95
C ARG A 156 23.55 19.06 -104.53
N LEU A 157 24.49 19.54 -103.71
CA LEU A 157 25.82 19.93 -104.15
C LEU A 157 26.69 18.75 -104.59
N VAL A 158 26.56 17.62 -103.88
CA VAL A 158 27.15 16.34 -104.29
C VAL A 158 26.61 15.93 -105.67
N ALA A 159 25.28 15.93 -105.84
CA ALA A 159 24.64 15.51 -107.08
C ALA A 159 25.00 16.40 -108.29
N SER A 160 25.26 17.70 -108.07
CA SER A 160 25.65 18.65 -109.12
C SER A 160 27.16 18.73 -109.38
N GLY A 161 27.99 17.94 -108.68
CA GLY A 161 29.45 17.98 -108.80
C GLY A 161 30.11 19.27 -108.27
N ALA A 162 29.41 20.02 -107.41
CA ALA A 162 29.81 21.35 -106.96
C ALA A 162 30.77 21.36 -105.74
N LEU A 163 31.34 20.20 -105.39
CA LEU A 163 32.11 19.99 -104.16
C LEU A 163 33.39 20.83 -104.03
N LEU A 164 33.93 21.31 -105.15
CA LEU A 164 35.12 22.17 -105.21
C LEU A 164 34.80 23.67 -105.15
N GLY A 165 33.52 24.06 -105.09
CA GLY A 165 33.13 25.46 -104.94
C GLY A 165 33.16 25.94 -103.49
N THR A 166 32.90 27.23 -103.29
CA THR A 166 32.83 27.84 -101.95
C THR A 166 31.41 27.84 -101.39
N VAL A 167 31.27 27.69 -100.07
CA VAL A 167 29.96 27.68 -99.39
C VAL A 167 29.17 28.96 -99.60
N GLY A 168 29.83 30.10 -99.81
CA GLY A 168 29.18 31.39 -100.10
C GLY A 168 28.43 31.45 -101.43
N THR A 169 28.73 30.55 -102.36
CA THR A 169 27.99 30.46 -103.64
C THR A 169 26.66 29.73 -103.46
N TYR A 170 26.62 28.77 -102.52
CA TYR A 170 25.54 27.79 -102.42
C TYR A 170 24.67 27.91 -101.16
N ALA A 171 25.14 28.61 -100.12
CA ALA A 171 24.36 28.80 -98.91
C ALA A 171 23.10 29.66 -99.18
N SER A 172 21.99 29.26 -98.57
CA SER A 172 20.73 30.00 -98.63
C SER A 172 20.88 31.34 -97.91
N ARG A 173 20.51 32.45 -98.57
CA ARG A 173 20.63 33.82 -98.05
C ARG A 173 19.38 34.67 -98.32
N PRO A 174 18.96 35.55 -97.39
CA PRO A 174 19.50 35.72 -96.03
C PRO A 174 19.08 34.57 -95.08
N LEU A 175 19.86 34.36 -94.01
CA LEU A 175 19.47 33.50 -92.88
C LEU A 175 18.18 34.07 -92.28
N ARG A 176 17.10 33.30 -92.36
CA ARG A 176 15.85 33.65 -91.70
C ARG A 176 16.00 33.42 -90.20
N SER A 177 15.59 34.40 -89.40
CA SER A 177 15.74 34.38 -87.95
C SER A 177 14.46 34.74 -87.21
N LEU A 178 14.31 34.22 -85.99
CA LEU A 178 13.25 34.51 -85.03
C LEU A 178 13.82 35.10 -83.75
N ARG A 179 13.03 35.89 -83.02
CA ARG A 179 13.43 36.45 -81.72
C ARG A 179 13.28 35.40 -80.62
N ASN A 180 14.25 35.31 -79.72
CA ASN A 180 14.27 34.36 -78.60
C ASN A 180 13.04 34.42 -77.66
N ALA A 181 12.36 35.56 -77.58
CA ALA A 181 11.14 35.72 -76.78
C ALA A 181 9.87 35.12 -77.44
N GLN A 182 9.91 34.73 -78.71
CA GLN A 182 8.76 34.12 -79.39
C GLN A 182 8.49 32.72 -78.84
N SER A 183 7.23 32.26 -78.89
CA SER A 183 6.88 30.93 -78.41
C SER A 183 7.48 29.82 -79.29
N LEU A 184 7.77 28.66 -78.69
CA LEU A 184 8.19 27.47 -79.42
C LEU A 184 7.13 27.03 -80.45
N TYR A 185 5.85 27.30 -80.17
CA TYR A 185 4.76 27.12 -81.12
C TYR A 185 4.93 27.99 -82.37
N ALA A 186 5.22 29.29 -82.19
CA ALA A 186 5.45 30.21 -83.30
C ALA A 186 6.71 29.81 -84.10
N ALA A 187 7.77 29.37 -83.42
CA ALA A 187 8.98 28.85 -84.06
C ALA A 187 8.70 27.60 -84.92
N ARG A 188 7.94 26.64 -84.37
CA ARG A 188 7.48 25.44 -85.09
C ARG A 188 6.65 25.83 -86.30
N GLN A 189 5.63 26.67 -86.15
CA GLN A 189 4.79 27.09 -87.28
C GLN A 189 5.62 27.76 -88.37
N PHE A 190 6.54 28.64 -88.00
CA PHE A 190 7.40 29.34 -88.94
C PHE A 190 8.29 28.39 -89.75
N LEU A 191 8.91 27.39 -89.09
CA LEU A 191 9.72 26.35 -89.76
C LEU A 191 8.88 25.53 -90.75
N VAL A 192 7.68 25.09 -90.33
CA VAL A 192 6.78 24.27 -91.15
C VAL A 192 6.23 25.03 -92.35
N GLU A 193 5.70 26.24 -92.14
CA GLU A 193 5.10 27.08 -93.19
C GLU A 193 6.12 27.40 -94.29
N HIS A 194 7.35 27.71 -93.91
CA HIS A 194 8.43 28.05 -94.83
C HIS A 194 9.19 26.84 -95.38
N ARG A 195 8.79 25.61 -95.01
CA ARG A 195 9.42 24.34 -95.39
C ARG A 195 10.93 24.30 -95.07
N MET A 196 11.30 24.87 -93.93
CA MET A 196 12.67 24.91 -93.40
C MET A 196 12.82 23.96 -92.22
N ARG A 197 14.04 23.49 -91.97
CA ARG A 197 14.36 22.65 -90.80
C ARG A 197 15.10 23.39 -89.70
N HIS A 198 15.65 24.56 -90.03
CA HIS A 198 16.47 25.38 -89.17
C HIS A 198 16.13 26.84 -89.36
N VAL A 199 16.23 27.60 -88.29
CA VAL A 199 16.04 29.05 -88.27
C VAL A 199 17.09 29.68 -87.34
N GLY A 200 17.58 30.85 -87.70
CA GLY A 200 18.43 31.63 -86.79
C GLY A 200 17.62 32.10 -85.58
N VAL A 201 18.27 32.21 -84.43
CA VAL A 201 17.68 32.84 -83.24
C VAL A 201 18.48 34.10 -82.96
N VAL A 202 17.77 35.22 -82.85
CA VAL A 202 18.36 36.52 -82.50
C VAL A 202 17.89 36.98 -81.13
N ASP A 203 18.74 37.75 -80.47
CA ASP A 203 18.38 38.46 -79.23
C ASP A 203 17.58 39.74 -79.51
N SER A 204 17.32 40.52 -78.45
CA SER A 204 16.62 41.81 -78.56
C SER A 204 17.39 42.89 -79.33
N GLN A 205 18.68 42.70 -79.59
CA GLN A 205 19.56 43.61 -80.36
C GLN A 205 19.73 43.13 -81.82
N ASP A 206 18.94 42.15 -82.26
CA ASP A 206 19.01 41.49 -83.58
C ASP A 206 20.38 40.80 -83.84
N SER A 207 21.13 40.48 -82.77
CA SER A 207 22.37 39.70 -82.86
C SER A 207 22.06 38.21 -82.89
N LEU A 208 22.72 37.46 -83.78
CA LEU A 208 22.52 36.02 -83.92
C LEU A 208 23.14 35.28 -82.71
N ILE A 209 22.29 34.70 -81.87
CA ILE A 209 22.69 33.96 -80.68
C ILE A 209 22.69 32.45 -80.88
N GLY A 210 21.99 31.94 -81.89
CA GLY A 210 21.80 30.49 -82.07
C GLY A 210 21.19 30.09 -83.40
N VAL A 211 21.17 28.78 -83.65
CA VAL A 211 20.32 28.15 -84.67
C VAL A 211 19.41 27.15 -83.98
N LEU A 212 18.11 27.27 -84.20
CA LEU A 212 17.10 26.36 -83.69
C LEU A 212 16.63 25.43 -84.79
N GLY A 213 16.82 24.12 -84.59
CA GLY A 213 16.29 23.06 -85.43
C GLY A 213 14.92 22.59 -84.95
N LEU A 214 14.15 22.01 -85.87
CA LEU A 214 12.85 21.40 -85.52
C LEU A 214 12.99 20.25 -84.50
N ALA A 215 14.11 19.52 -84.51
CA ALA A 215 14.41 18.46 -83.55
C ALA A 215 14.70 18.99 -82.12
N ASP A 216 15.28 20.19 -82.01
CA ASP A 216 15.59 20.81 -80.71
C ASP A 216 14.32 21.17 -79.94
N ILE A 217 13.23 21.53 -80.65
CA ILE A 217 11.93 21.86 -80.06
C ILE A 217 11.30 20.65 -79.35
N LEU A 218 11.56 19.42 -79.79
CA LEU A 218 10.95 18.22 -79.21
C LEU A 218 11.70 17.63 -78.03
N ASN A 219 13.04 17.69 -78.04
CA ASN A 219 13.84 17.00 -77.03
C ASN A 219 13.51 17.45 -75.59
N ASP A 220 13.01 18.68 -75.41
CA ASP A 220 12.67 19.28 -74.11
C ASP A 220 11.19 19.12 -73.68
N ILE A 221 10.26 18.64 -74.53
CA ILE A 221 8.81 18.71 -74.23
C ILE A 221 8.22 17.44 -73.60
N GLU A 222 8.72 16.24 -73.92
CA GLU A 222 8.13 14.99 -73.41
C GLU A 222 8.53 14.66 -71.98
N TYR A 223 9.74 15.04 -71.54
CA TYR A 223 10.27 14.61 -70.24
C TYR A 223 9.64 15.40 -69.08
N GLU A 224 9.41 16.70 -69.24
CA GLU A 224 8.97 17.56 -68.15
C GLU A 224 7.47 17.42 -67.86
N TYR A 225 6.64 17.32 -68.90
CA TYR A 225 5.18 17.20 -68.76
C TYR A 225 4.73 15.86 -68.16
N VAL A 226 5.32 14.74 -68.60
CA VAL A 226 4.99 13.41 -68.06
C VAL A 226 5.43 13.30 -66.60
N HIS A 227 6.56 13.92 -66.25
CA HIS A 227 7.08 13.88 -64.88
C HIS A 227 6.20 14.68 -63.91
N GLU A 228 5.69 15.86 -64.27
CA GLU A 228 4.81 16.65 -63.40
C GLU A 228 3.49 15.92 -63.08
N LEU A 229 2.87 15.29 -64.09
CA LEU A 229 1.60 14.58 -63.90
C LEU A 229 1.73 13.34 -63.00
N GLN A 230 2.85 12.62 -63.09
CA GLN A 230 3.12 11.45 -62.25
C GLN A 230 3.35 11.83 -60.79
N THR A 231 4.00 12.96 -60.51
CA THR A 231 4.22 13.45 -59.14
C THR A 231 2.90 13.77 -58.45
N ALA A 232 1.99 14.51 -59.11
CA ALA A 232 0.72 14.92 -58.52
C ALA A 232 -0.22 13.73 -58.20
N LEU A 233 -0.22 12.69 -59.04
CA LEU A 233 -1.00 11.48 -58.78
C LEU A 233 -0.46 10.71 -57.56
N ARG A 234 0.87 10.64 -57.42
CA ARG A 234 1.53 9.98 -56.30
C ARG A 234 1.21 10.65 -54.97
N GLU A 235 1.27 11.98 -54.92
CA GLU A 235 0.93 12.76 -53.71
C GLU A 235 -0.51 12.51 -53.24
N ARG A 236 -1.47 12.45 -54.17
CA ARG A 236 -2.88 12.16 -53.84
C ARG A 236 -3.06 10.74 -53.31
N ASP A 237 -2.42 9.77 -53.95
CA ASP A 237 -2.55 8.36 -53.55
C ASP A 237 -1.87 8.12 -52.19
N ASP A 238 -0.74 8.78 -51.92
CA ASP A 238 -0.08 8.78 -50.62
C ASP A 238 -0.99 9.40 -49.53
N ALA A 239 -1.61 10.56 -49.80
CA ALA A 239 -2.55 11.20 -48.85
C ALA A 239 -3.80 10.34 -48.57
N LEU A 240 -4.35 9.69 -49.60
CA LEU A 240 -5.47 8.75 -49.44
C LEU A 240 -5.06 7.50 -48.66
N PHE A 241 -3.84 7.01 -48.90
CA PHE A 241 -3.29 5.91 -48.14
C PHE A 241 -3.13 6.28 -46.67
N GLU A 242 -2.53 7.44 -46.36
CA GLU A 242 -2.40 7.93 -44.98
C GLU A 242 -3.75 8.07 -44.27
N SER A 243 -4.75 8.68 -44.91
CA SER A 243 -6.09 8.84 -44.32
C SER A 243 -6.75 7.49 -44.01
N ARG A 244 -6.71 6.55 -44.97
CA ARG A 244 -7.27 5.20 -44.78
C ARG A 244 -6.48 4.38 -43.76
N TYR A 245 -5.16 4.54 -43.73
CA TYR A 245 -4.29 3.90 -42.77
C TYR A 245 -4.59 4.40 -41.36
N ASN A 246 -4.71 5.71 -41.17
CA ASN A 246 -5.03 6.33 -39.88
C ASN A 246 -6.41 5.93 -39.35
N LEU A 247 -7.43 5.88 -40.21
CA LEU A 247 -8.77 5.39 -39.83
C LEU A 247 -8.73 3.92 -39.41
N ARG A 248 -8.07 3.06 -40.19
CA ARG A 248 -7.92 1.63 -39.84
C ARG A 248 -7.11 1.43 -38.57
N LEU A 249 -6.10 2.27 -38.34
CA LEU A 249 -5.29 2.23 -37.12
C LEU A 249 -6.14 2.61 -35.91
N ALA A 250 -6.92 3.69 -36.00
CA ALA A 250 -7.82 4.13 -34.93
C ALA A 250 -8.87 3.07 -34.59
N ASP A 251 -9.53 2.47 -35.61
CA ASP A 251 -10.50 1.38 -35.38
C ASP A 251 -9.82 0.15 -34.74
N ARG A 252 -8.62 -0.24 -35.19
CA ARG A 252 -7.88 -1.34 -34.56
C ARG A 252 -7.50 -1.04 -33.12
N VAL A 253 -7.09 0.18 -32.79
CA VAL A 253 -6.77 0.58 -31.41
C VAL A 253 -8.00 0.44 -30.52
N VAL A 254 -9.17 0.88 -30.99
CA VAL A 254 -10.43 0.75 -30.23
C VAL A 254 -10.86 -0.71 -30.09
N GLU A 255 -10.72 -1.52 -31.15
CA GLU A 255 -11.08 -2.95 -31.12
C GLU A 255 -10.14 -3.81 -30.26
N SER A 256 -8.85 -3.48 -30.26
CA SER A 256 -7.81 -4.19 -29.48
C SER A 256 -7.67 -3.69 -28.05
N SER A 257 -8.33 -2.58 -27.68
CA SER A 257 -8.33 -2.07 -26.31
C SER A 257 -8.81 -3.13 -25.31
N LEU A 258 -8.21 -3.12 -24.12
CA LEU A 258 -8.67 -3.91 -22.98
C LEU A 258 -9.84 -3.23 -22.26
N ASP A 259 -9.97 -1.91 -22.42
CA ASP A 259 -11.04 -1.11 -21.83
C ASP A 259 -12.30 -1.16 -22.68
N GLY A 260 -13.45 -1.22 -22.01
CA GLY A 260 -14.75 -1.15 -22.63
C GLY A 260 -14.98 0.23 -23.22
N VAL A 261 -15.24 0.29 -24.53
CA VAL A 261 -15.60 1.51 -25.23
C VAL A 261 -17.05 1.40 -25.68
N MET A 262 -17.84 2.42 -25.36
CA MET A 262 -19.25 2.53 -25.69
C MET A 262 -19.55 3.95 -26.18
N VAL A 263 -20.24 4.07 -27.31
CA VAL A 263 -20.72 5.36 -27.82
C VAL A 263 -22.24 5.37 -27.72
N THR A 264 -22.80 6.45 -27.20
CA THR A 264 -24.25 6.64 -27.06
C THR A 264 -24.73 7.89 -27.77
N ASP A 265 -26.03 7.95 -28.03
CA ASP A 265 -26.74 9.20 -28.33
C ASP A 265 -26.82 10.11 -27.08
N LEU A 266 -27.43 11.29 -27.23
CA LEU A 266 -27.61 12.26 -26.14
C LEU A 266 -28.62 11.79 -25.07
N GLN A 267 -29.44 10.78 -25.36
CA GLN A 267 -30.38 10.16 -24.42
C GLN A 267 -29.77 8.95 -23.69
N GLY A 268 -28.53 8.58 -24.00
CA GLY A 268 -27.81 7.45 -23.41
C GLY A 268 -28.15 6.10 -24.04
N ASN A 269 -28.73 6.05 -25.24
CA ASN A 269 -28.91 4.82 -26.00
C ASN A 269 -27.63 4.46 -26.74
N ILE A 270 -27.24 3.19 -26.64
CA ILE A 270 -25.96 2.68 -27.14
C ILE A 270 -26.01 2.54 -28.66
N GLU A 271 -25.09 3.20 -29.36
CA GLU A 271 -24.95 3.12 -30.81
C GLU A 271 -23.81 2.18 -31.23
N ARG A 272 -22.68 2.22 -30.52
CA ARG A 272 -21.52 1.36 -30.78
C ARG A 272 -20.89 0.87 -29.48
N VAL A 273 -20.34 -0.34 -29.54
CA VAL A 273 -19.50 -0.92 -28.49
C VAL A 273 -18.31 -1.66 -29.13
N ASN A 274 -17.18 -1.70 -28.44
CA ASN A 274 -16.03 -2.51 -28.84
C ASN A 274 -16.09 -3.94 -28.27
N PRO A 275 -15.20 -4.86 -28.69
CA PRO A 275 -15.17 -6.23 -28.14
C PRO A 275 -14.91 -6.28 -26.62
N ALA A 276 -14.14 -5.35 -26.07
CA ALA A 276 -13.86 -5.28 -24.63
C ALA A 276 -15.11 -5.04 -23.79
N PHE A 277 -16.03 -4.18 -24.27
CA PHE A 277 -17.35 -4.00 -23.65
C PHE A 277 -18.06 -5.35 -23.47
N THR A 278 -18.04 -6.20 -24.49
CA THR A 278 -18.69 -7.52 -24.43
C THR A 278 -18.00 -8.43 -23.41
N ARG A 279 -16.66 -8.44 -23.37
CA ARG A 279 -15.88 -9.23 -22.39
C ARG A 279 -16.15 -8.78 -20.96
N LEU A 280 -16.19 -7.48 -20.71
CA LEU A 280 -16.39 -6.91 -19.37
C LEU A 280 -17.85 -7.03 -18.92
N THR A 281 -18.82 -6.65 -19.74
CA THR A 281 -20.22 -6.59 -19.30
C THR A 281 -20.96 -7.92 -19.46
N GLY A 282 -20.47 -8.80 -20.33
CA GLY A 282 -21.15 -10.05 -20.72
C GLY A 282 -22.30 -9.85 -21.73
N TYR A 283 -22.61 -8.61 -22.13
CA TYR A 283 -23.60 -8.32 -23.16
C TYR A 283 -22.96 -8.29 -24.53
N THR A 284 -23.52 -9.04 -25.47
CA THR A 284 -23.05 -8.99 -26.86
C THR A 284 -23.42 -7.66 -27.51
N LYS A 285 -22.68 -7.26 -28.55
CA LYS A 285 -22.99 -6.06 -29.35
C LYS A 285 -24.46 -6.02 -29.80
N ALA A 286 -25.01 -7.14 -30.24
CA ALA A 286 -26.39 -7.24 -30.71
C ALA A 286 -27.44 -7.02 -29.60
N GLU A 287 -27.08 -7.33 -28.35
CA GLU A 287 -27.96 -7.13 -27.18
C GLU A 287 -27.86 -5.71 -26.60
N ALA A 288 -26.68 -5.10 -26.73
CA ALA A 288 -26.38 -3.79 -26.16
C ALA A 288 -26.79 -2.63 -27.09
N VAL A 289 -26.51 -2.73 -28.39
CA VAL A 289 -26.82 -1.66 -29.35
C VAL A 289 -28.33 -1.44 -29.45
N GLY A 290 -28.76 -0.18 -29.37
CA GLY A 290 -30.16 0.25 -29.33
C GLY A 290 -30.79 0.21 -27.93
N ARG A 291 -30.12 -0.34 -26.91
CA ARG A 291 -30.57 -0.27 -25.52
C ARG A 291 -29.98 0.95 -24.82
N ASN A 292 -30.61 1.37 -23.72
CA ASN A 292 -30.09 2.44 -22.88
C ASN A 292 -28.96 1.92 -21.97
N ALA A 293 -27.91 2.72 -21.76
CA ALA A 293 -26.74 2.38 -20.92
C ALA A 293 -27.10 1.99 -19.47
N ARG A 294 -28.30 2.36 -19.00
CA ARG A 294 -28.88 1.91 -17.71
C ARG A 294 -29.01 0.38 -17.60
N LEU A 295 -28.91 -0.35 -18.71
CA LEU A 295 -28.66 -1.80 -18.78
C LEU A 295 -27.64 -2.29 -17.74
N LEU A 296 -26.56 -1.53 -17.54
CA LEU A 296 -25.45 -1.91 -16.66
C LEU A 296 -25.68 -1.52 -15.19
N SER A 297 -26.78 -0.84 -14.85
CA SER A 297 -26.95 -0.26 -13.51
C SER A 297 -27.05 -1.33 -12.41
N SER A 298 -26.20 -1.19 -11.38
CA SER A 298 -26.23 -2.05 -10.20
C SER A 298 -27.28 -1.66 -9.16
N GLY A 299 -27.86 -0.46 -9.26
CA GLY A 299 -28.76 0.09 -8.25
C GLY A 299 -28.10 0.48 -6.93
N ARG A 300 -26.76 0.38 -6.80
CA ARG A 300 -26.03 0.82 -5.59
C ARG A 300 -25.87 2.34 -5.50
N GLN A 301 -25.88 3.03 -6.64
CA GLN A 301 -25.80 4.49 -6.69
C GLN A 301 -27.15 5.12 -6.42
N SER A 302 -27.12 6.24 -5.68
CA SER A 302 -28.32 7.03 -5.45
C SER A 302 -28.79 7.73 -6.73
N PRO A 303 -30.09 8.03 -6.86
CA PRO A 303 -30.59 8.87 -7.94
C PRO A 303 -29.92 10.24 -8.02
N ALA A 304 -29.44 10.77 -6.88
CA ALA A 304 -28.72 12.05 -6.82
C ALA A 304 -27.36 11.98 -7.54
N PHE A 305 -26.64 10.86 -7.42
CA PHE A 305 -25.37 10.65 -8.13
C PHE A 305 -25.54 10.75 -9.65
N TYR A 306 -26.54 10.08 -10.22
CA TYR A 306 -26.79 10.12 -11.66
C TYR A 306 -27.21 11.52 -12.13
N ARG A 307 -27.97 12.28 -11.33
CA ARG A 307 -28.30 13.68 -11.66
C ARG A 307 -27.06 14.55 -11.77
N GLU A 308 -26.10 14.38 -10.86
CA GLU A 308 -24.85 15.12 -10.87
C GLU A 308 -23.96 14.73 -12.05
N LEU A 309 -23.84 13.43 -12.34
CA LEU A 309 -23.12 12.92 -13.51
C LEU A 309 -23.64 13.57 -14.81
N TRP A 310 -24.96 13.54 -15.03
CA TRP A 310 -25.57 14.12 -16.23
C TRP A 310 -25.48 15.64 -16.29
N LYS A 311 -25.51 16.31 -15.14
CA LYS A 311 -25.28 17.76 -15.06
C LYS A 311 -23.86 18.09 -15.49
N CYS A 312 -22.86 17.38 -14.95
CA CYS A 312 -21.45 17.57 -15.28
C CYS A 312 -21.19 17.35 -16.77
N LEU A 313 -21.79 16.31 -17.37
CA LEU A 313 -21.68 16.07 -18.82
C LEU A 313 -22.27 17.18 -19.67
N ARG A 314 -23.40 17.77 -19.29
CA ARG A 314 -24.02 18.87 -20.04
C ARG A 314 -23.28 20.19 -19.88
N GLU A 315 -22.75 20.48 -18.69
CA GLU A 315 -22.10 21.76 -18.39
C GLU A 315 -20.61 21.78 -18.78
N ARG A 316 -19.90 20.65 -18.61
CA ARG A 316 -18.44 20.56 -18.78
C ARG A 316 -17.99 19.69 -19.95
N GLY A 317 -18.93 18.99 -20.61
CA GLY A 317 -18.63 18.09 -21.73
C GLY A 317 -17.86 16.82 -21.37
N HIS A 318 -17.51 16.59 -20.10
CA HIS A 318 -16.81 15.38 -19.65
C HIS A 318 -17.14 15.03 -18.19
N TRP A 319 -17.05 13.75 -17.86
CA TRP A 319 -17.20 13.24 -16.49
C TRP A 319 -16.26 12.06 -16.28
N LYS A 320 -15.68 11.94 -15.08
CA LYS A 320 -14.86 10.80 -14.67
C LYS A 320 -15.21 10.40 -13.26
N GLY A 321 -15.26 9.09 -12.99
CA GLY A 321 -15.50 8.60 -11.63
C GLY A 321 -15.67 7.10 -11.55
N GLU A 322 -15.83 6.62 -10.32
CA GLU A 322 -16.05 5.22 -10.01
C GLU A 322 -17.55 4.94 -9.90
N ILE A 323 -18.00 3.84 -10.52
CA ILE A 323 -19.39 3.42 -10.50
C ILE A 323 -19.46 1.89 -10.41
N TRP A 324 -20.18 1.38 -9.40
CA TRP A 324 -20.65 0.00 -9.35
C TRP A 324 -21.66 -0.29 -10.45
N ASN A 325 -21.35 -1.22 -11.33
CA ASN A 325 -22.25 -1.73 -12.36
C ASN A 325 -22.46 -3.23 -12.20
N ARG A 326 -23.37 -3.78 -13.00
CA ARG A 326 -23.78 -5.17 -12.97
C ARG A 326 -23.58 -5.80 -14.33
N ARG A 327 -22.90 -6.94 -14.37
CA ARG A 327 -22.75 -7.76 -15.57
C ARG A 327 -24.06 -8.48 -15.89
N LYS A 328 -24.18 -9.03 -17.09
CA LYS A 328 -25.29 -9.90 -17.50
C LYS A 328 -25.49 -11.11 -16.57
N SER A 329 -24.42 -11.63 -15.97
CA SER A 329 -24.46 -12.73 -14.99
C SER A 329 -25.12 -12.36 -13.67
N GLY A 330 -25.32 -11.06 -13.39
CA GLY A 330 -25.80 -10.56 -12.10
C GLY A 330 -24.67 -10.12 -11.14
N GLU A 331 -23.42 -10.45 -11.46
CA GLU A 331 -22.24 -10.03 -10.69
C GLU A 331 -22.10 -8.50 -10.67
N ILE A 332 -21.86 -7.93 -9.48
CA ILE A 332 -21.63 -6.50 -9.28
C ILE A 332 -20.12 -6.25 -9.29
N TYR A 333 -19.66 -5.30 -10.10
CA TYR A 333 -18.25 -4.93 -10.24
C TYR A 333 -18.08 -3.41 -10.16
N LEU A 334 -16.91 -2.97 -9.69
CA LEU A 334 -16.53 -1.56 -9.64
C LEU A 334 -15.83 -1.19 -10.95
N GLU A 335 -16.41 -0.25 -11.69
CA GLU A 335 -15.80 0.27 -12.90
C GLU A 335 -15.28 1.70 -12.67
N TYR A 336 -14.16 2.01 -13.29
CA TYR A 336 -13.70 3.39 -13.47
C TYR A 336 -14.15 3.86 -14.84
N LEU A 337 -15.03 4.86 -14.89
CA LEU A 337 -15.72 5.31 -16.09
C LEU A 337 -15.34 6.75 -16.43
N SER A 338 -14.94 6.98 -17.68
CA SER A 338 -14.71 8.29 -18.29
C SER A 338 -15.69 8.48 -19.43
N ILE A 339 -16.49 9.55 -19.37
CA ILE A 339 -17.46 9.91 -20.40
C ILE A 339 -17.07 11.27 -20.97
N SER A 340 -17.00 11.39 -22.30
CA SER A 340 -16.72 12.63 -23.01
C SER A 340 -17.78 12.89 -24.08
N GLY A 341 -18.25 14.13 -24.20
CA GLY A 341 -19.09 14.57 -25.31
C GLY A 341 -18.28 14.67 -26.60
N ILE A 342 -18.83 14.14 -27.69
CA ILE A 342 -18.33 14.35 -29.06
C ILE A 342 -19.14 15.49 -29.66
N CYS A 343 -18.49 16.62 -29.89
CA CYS A 343 -19.13 17.85 -30.35
C CYS A 343 -18.41 18.39 -31.59
N ASP A 344 -19.16 19.06 -32.46
CA ASP A 344 -18.62 19.73 -33.65
C ASP A 344 -17.88 21.04 -33.31
N GLU A 345 -17.32 21.69 -34.33
CA GLU A 345 -16.59 22.97 -34.18
C GLU A 345 -17.48 24.11 -33.66
N ASP A 346 -18.80 23.99 -33.81
CA ASP A 346 -19.81 24.92 -33.31
C ASP A 346 -20.26 24.60 -31.86
N GLY A 347 -19.66 23.58 -31.24
CA GLY A 347 -19.95 23.16 -29.86
C GLY A 347 -21.24 22.35 -29.70
N ARG A 348 -21.87 21.90 -30.79
CA ARG A 348 -23.06 21.04 -30.75
C ARG A 348 -22.63 19.59 -30.58
N CYS A 349 -22.97 19.01 -29.44
CA CYS A 349 -22.66 17.62 -29.15
C CYS A 349 -23.64 16.68 -29.83
N SER A 350 -23.13 15.68 -30.56
CA SER A 350 -23.96 14.65 -31.21
C SER A 350 -24.05 13.37 -30.38
N ASN A 351 -22.98 13.02 -29.67
CA ASN A 351 -22.82 11.74 -29.00
C ASN A 351 -22.02 11.85 -27.70
N TYR A 352 -22.09 10.80 -26.87
CA TYR A 352 -21.17 10.59 -25.75
C TYR A 352 -20.30 9.36 -25.98
N ALA A 353 -18.99 9.46 -25.77
CA ALA A 353 -18.06 8.35 -25.73
C ALA A 353 -17.73 8.02 -24.27
N ALA A 354 -18.03 6.79 -23.87
CA ALA A 354 -17.71 6.21 -22.57
C ALA A 354 -16.57 5.19 -22.73
N ILE A 355 -15.53 5.35 -21.92
CA ILE A 355 -14.42 4.40 -21.77
C ILE A 355 -14.41 3.94 -20.32
N PHE A 356 -14.41 2.64 -20.09
CA PHE A 356 -14.42 2.08 -18.74
C PHE A 356 -13.53 0.85 -18.59
N SER A 357 -12.98 0.71 -17.37
CA SER A 357 -12.16 -0.42 -16.95
C SER A 357 -12.73 -1.01 -15.68
N ASP A 358 -12.69 -2.34 -15.56
CA ASP A 358 -13.00 -3.01 -14.30
C ASP A 358 -11.81 -2.89 -13.34
N ILE A 359 -12.02 -2.16 -12.24
CA ILE A 359 -11.00 -1.93 -11.21
C ILE A 359 -11.25 -2.77 -9.96
N THR A 360 -12.21 -3.70 -9.97
CA THR A 360 -12.59 -4.51 -8.80
C THR A 360 -11.41 -5.30 -8.27
N GLY A 361 -10.69 -6.02 -9.14
CA GLY A 361 -9.52 -6.81 -8.74
C GLY A 361 -8.39 -5.96 -8.18
N ARG A 362 -8.15 -4.77 -8.77
CA ARG A 362 -7.15 -3.81 -8.29
C ARG A 362 -7.52 -3.27 -6.91
N ARG A 363 -8.78 -2.86 -6.70
CA ARG A 363 -9.30 -2.35 -5.42
C ARG A 363 -9.15 -3.39 -4.31
N LEU A 364 -9.57 -4.63 -4.57
CA LEU A 364 -9.45 -5.73 -3.63
C LEU A 364 -7.97 -6.08 -3.34
N ALA A 365 -7.10 -5.99 -4.34
CA ALA A 365 -5.67 -6.20 -4.14
C ALA A 365 -5.04 -5.07 -3.30
N GLU A 366 -5.40 -3.81 -3.55
CA GLU A 366 -4.97 -2.66 -2.75
C GLU A 366 -5.46 -2.76 -1.30
N GLU A 367 -6.73 -3.13 -1.07
CA GLU A 367 -7.28 -3.39 0.26
C GLU A 367 -6.57 -4.55 0.96
N ARG A 368 -6.29 -5.64 0.24
CA ARG A 368 -5.55 -6.78 0.77
C ARG A 368 -4.10 -6.44 1.10
N LEU A 369 -3.43 -5.66 0.26
CA LEU A 369 -2.07 -5.16 0.54
C LEU A 369 -2.05 -4.24 1.74
N SER A 370 -3.04 -3.35 1.87
CA SER A 370 -3.21 -2.47 3.03
C SER A 370 -3.46 -3.27 4.31
N TYR A 371 -4.30 -4.31 4.23
CA TYR A 371 -4.55 -5.23 5.33
C TYR A 371 -3.26 -5.99 5.74
N LEU A 372 -2.52 -6.56 4.78
CA LEU A 372 -1.26 -7.27 5.04
C LEU A 372 -0.13 -6.35 5.53
N ALA A 373 -0.16 -5.06 5.18
CA ALA A 373 0.79 -4.07 5.70
C ALA A 373 0.59 -3.81 7.21
N THR A 374 -0.60 -4.11 7.74
CA THR A 374 -1.00 -3.81 9.12
C THR A 374 -1.36 -5.04 9.96
N HIS A 375 -1.57 -6.20 9.35
CA HIS A 375 -1.98 -7.45 10.01
C HIS A 375 -1.07 -8.63 9.64
N ASP A 376 -0.91 -9.57 10.56
CA ASP A 376 -0.23 -10.85 10.37
C ASP A 376 -1.09 -11.77 9.50
N ALA A 377 -0.51 -12.33 8.44
CA ALA A 377 -1.22 -13.12 7.45
C ALA A 377 -1.75 -14.47 7.99
N LEU A 378 -1.12 -15.00 9.05
CA LEU A 378 -1.48 -16.31 9.61
C LEU A 378 -2.61 -16.20 10.64
N THR A 379 -2.50 -15.24 11.56
CA THR A 379 -3.41 -15.10 12.71
C THR A 379 -4.48 -14.02 12.51
N GLY A 380 -4.30 -13.11 11.55
CA GLY A 380 -5.19 -11.95 11.34
C GLY A 380 -5.09 -10.90 12.45
N LEU A 381 -4.16 -11.05 13.40
CA LEU A 381 -3.88 -10.04 14.42
C LEU A 381 -3.09 -8.87 13.81
N PRO A 382 -3.15 -7.67 14.40
CA PRO A 382 -2.19 -6.59 14.16
C PRO A 382 -0.74 -7.08 14.10
N ASN A 383 0.01 -6.59 13.11
CA ASN A 383 1.44 -6.85 13.00
C ASN A 383 2.25 -5.77 13.76
N ARG A 384 3.58 -5.85 13.69
CA ARG A 384 4.50 -4.91 14.34
C ARG A 384 4.24 -3.43 14.02
N THR A 385 3.83 -3.12 12.79
CA THR A 385 3.55 -1.75 12.34
C THR A 385 2.31 -1.22 13.07
N LEU A 386 1.20 -1.94 12.99
CA LEU A 386 -0.06 -1.50 13.61
C LEU A 386 0.03 -1.52 15.15
N PHE A 387 0.75 -2.49 15.73
CA PHE A 387 1.02 -2.53 17.17
C PHE A 387 1.74 -1.26 17.66
N SER A 388 2.79 -0.83 16.94
CA SER A 388 3.58 0.34 17.31
C SER A 388 2.77 1.64 17.21
N GLU A 389 1.87 1.73 16.23
CA GLU A 389 0.92 2.84 16.10
C GLU A 389 -0.09 2.86 17.26
N ARG A 390 -0.66 1.70 17.60
CA ARG A 390 -1.61 1.54 18.72
C ARG A 390 -0.96 1.87 20.06
N LEU A 391 0.26 1.40 20.30
CA LEU A 391 1.01 1.71 21.52
C LEU A 391 1.29 3.22 21.66
N ASN A 392 1.72 3.89 20.58
CA ASN A 392 1.89 5.34 20.58
C ASN A 392 0.58 6.06 20.94
N HIS A 393 -0.53 5.64 20.33
CA HIS A 393 -1.83 6.23 20.60
C HIS A 393 -2.27 6.03 22.06
N ALA A 394 -2.09 4.81 22.60
CA ALA A 394 -2.36 4.49 24.00
C ALA A 394 -1.54 5.35 24.96
N MET A 395 -0.24 5.57 24.68
CA MET A 395 0.64 6.41 25.50
C MET A 395 0.19 7.88 25.49
N VAL A 396 -0.14 8.43 24.32
CA VAL A 396 -0.65 9.82 24.20
C VAL A 396 -1.97 9.99 24.96
N ARG A 397 -2.84 8.98 24.90
CA ARG A 397 -4.12 8.98 25.64
C ARG A 397 -3.91 8.89 27.15
N ALA A 398 -3.04 7.98 27.60
CA ALA A 398 -2.67 7.81 29.00
C ALA A 398 -2.10 9.12 29.59
N GLN A 399 -1.22 9.79 28.84
CA GLN A 399 -0.67 11.09 29.21
C GLN A 399 -1.76 12.16 29.41
N ARG A 400 -2.74 12.23 28.50
CA ARG A 400 -3.84 13.22 28.56
C ARG A 400 -4.83 12.97 29.69
N THR A 401 -5.05 11.70 30.04
CA THR A 401 -6.04 11.27 31.04
C THR A 401 -5.45 11.02 32.41
N SER A 402 -4.13 11.22 32.58
CA SER A 402 -3.39 10.89 33.80
C SER A 402 -3.57 9.42 34.23
N LYS A 403 -3.73 8.52 33.26
CA LYS A 403 -3.78 7.06 33.46
C LYS A 403 -2.49 6.41 33.00
N ARG A 404 -2.38 5.09 33.18
CA ARG A 404 -1.26 4.26 32.72
C ARG A 404 -1.65 3.42 31.51
N ALA A 405 -0.64 2.93 30.79
CA ALA A 405 -0.79 1.92 29.75
C ALA A 405 0.21 0.79 30.03
N ALA A 406 -0.11 -0.46 29.68
CA ALA A 406 0.79 -1.59 29.85
C ALA A 406 1.10 -2.25 28.51
N VAL A 407 2.34 -2.69 28.36
CA VAL A 407 2.78 -3.55 27.27
C VAL A 407 3.13 -4.91 27.84
N MET A 408 2.48 -5.95 27.35
CA MET A 408 2.82 -7.33 27.65
C MET A 408 3.51 -7.95 26.44
N PHE A 409 4.66 -8.58 26.66
CA PHE A 409 5.37 -9.39 25.69
C PHE A 409 5.21 -10.85 26.06
N LEU A 410 4.69 -11.67 25.15
CA LEU A 410 4.34 -13.06 25.38
C LEU A 410 5.09 -13.94 24.38
N ASP A 411 5.72 -14.99 24.87
CA ASP A 411 6.39 -16.00 24.06
C ASP A 411 5.88 -17.39 24.44
N LEU A 412 5.68 -18.26 23.44
CA LEU A 412 5.20 -19.62 23.66
C LEU A 412 6.35 -20.59 23.99
N ASP A 413 6.34 -21.09 25.22
CA ASP A 413 7.34 -22.01 25.71
C ASP A 413 7.45 -23.27 24.86
N ARG A 414 8.68 -23.56 24.42
CA ARG A 414 9.03 -24.77 23.66
C ARG A 414 8.22 -24.92 22.36
N PHE A 415 7.69 -23.84 21.78
CA PHE A 415 6.97 -23.90 20.50
C PHE A 415 7.81 -24.48 19.36
N LYS A 416 9.13 -24.23 19.37
CA LYS A 416 10.06 -24.88 18.42
C LYS A 416 9.97 -26.41 18.44
N LEU A 417 9.82 -27.03 19.63
CA LEU A 417 9.68 -28.48 19.75
C LEU A 417 8.39 -29.00 19.08
N ILE A 418 7.30 -28.21 19.12
CA ILE A 418 6.05 -28.52 18.44
C ILE A 418 6.28 -28.55 16.93
N ASN A 419 6.94 -27.53 16.37
CA ASN A 419 7.28 -27.50 14.95
C ASN A 419 8.20 -28.66 14.53
N ASP A 420 9.23 -28.94 15.33
CA ASP A 420 10.21 -29.98 15.04
C ASP A 420 9.61 -31.40 15.13
N THR A 421 8.64 -31.62 16.03
CA THR A 421 8.04 -32.95 16.29
C THR A 421 6.78 -33.20 15.48
N LEU A 422 5.91 -32.20 15.34
CA LEU A 422 4.56 -32.31 14.78
C LEU A 422 4.41 -31.61 13.42
N GLY A 423 5.43 -30.86 12.98
CA GLY A 423 5.47 -30.15 11.71
C GLY A 423 4.81 -28.77 11.76
N HIS A 424 5.21 -27.92 10.81
CA HIS A 424 4.79 -26.52 10.73
C HIS A 424 3.27 -26.32 10.57
N GLY A 425 2.55 -27.26 9.94
CA GLY A 425 1.09 -27.15 9.79
C GLY A 425 0.36 -27.18 11.14
N ILE A 426 0.81 -28.01 12.08
CA ILE A 426 0.26 -28.08 13.44
C ILE A 426 0.69 -26.86 14.26
N GLY A 427 1.93 -26.38 14.07
CA GLY A 427 2.40 -25.13 14.67
C GLY A 427 1.56 -23.93 14.23
N ASP A 428 1.24 -23.82 12.94
CA ASP A 428 0.41 -22.75 12.39
C ASP A 428 -1.01 -22.75 12.98
N GLU A 429 -1.63 -23.93 13.11
CA GLU A 429 -2.95 -24.06 13.72
C GLU A 429 -2.91 -23.74 15.23
N THR A 430 -1.85 -24.17 15.92
CA THR A 430 -1.59 -23.82 17.32
C THR A 430 -1.58 -22.29 17.50
N LEU A 431 -0.85 -21.58 16.62
CA LEU A 431 -0.78 -20.12 16.65
C LEU A 431 -2.13 -19.44 16.39
N ARG A 432 -2.97 -19.98 15.49
CA ARG A 432 -4.33 -19.47 15.26
C ARG A 432 -5.21 -19.62 16.49
N VAL A 433 -5.18 -20.78 17.15
CA VAL A 433 -5.98 -21.01 18.37
C VAL A 433 -5.50 -20.12 19.50
N ILE A 434 -4.18 -19.95 19.68
CA ILE A 434 -3.63 -19.03 20.67
C ILE A 434 -4.05 -17.59 20.38
N ALA A 435 -3.97 -17.12 19.13
CA ALA A 435 -4.41 -15.78 18.75
C ALA A 435 -5.87 -15.51 19.14
N GLU A 436 -6.77 -16.46 18.88
CA GLU A 436 -8.19 -16.36 19.27
C GLU A 436 -8.38 -16.36 20.79
N ARG A 437 -7.63 -17.19 21.52
CA ARG A 437 -7.68 -17.23 22.99
C ARG A 437 -7.22 -15.93 23.62
N LEU A 438 -6.12 -15.36 23.13
CA LEU A 438 -5.60 -14.07 23.60
C LEU A 438 -6.63 -12.96 23.34
N LYS A 439 -7.22 -12.92 22.14
CA LYS A 439 -8.21 -11.91 21.77
C LYS A 439 -9.49 -11.96 22.62
N ARG A 440 -9.90 -13.15 23.08
CA ARG A 440 -11.05 -13.32 23.99
C ARG A 440 -10.72 -13.05 25.45
N ALA A 441 -9.46 -13.19 25.85
CA ALA A 441 -9.03 -12.98 27.22
C ALA A 441 -8.84 -11.50 27.58
N VAL A 442 -8.70 -10.62 26.58
CA VAL A 442 -8.55 -9.17 26.77
C VAL A 442 -9.83 -8.41 26.40
N ARG A 443 -9.91 -7.13 26.77
CA ARG A 443 -11.07 -6.28 26.45
C ARG A 443 -11.01 -5.82 25.00
N GLU A 444 -12.15 -5.38 24.46
CA GLU A 444 -12.23 -4.85 23.09
C GLU A 444 -11.39 -3.57 22.89
N THR A 445 -11.11 -2.84 23.97
CA THR A 445 -10.21 -1.68 23.99
C THR A 445 -8.74 -2.04 23.94
N ASP A 446 -8.38 -3.27 24.33
CA ASP A 446 -7.01 -3.73 24.37
C ASP A 446 -6.60 -4.26 22.99
N THR A 447 -5.33 -4.11 22.64
CA THR A 447 -4.82 -4.55 21.33
C THR A 447 -3.93 -5.77 21.51
N VAL A 448 -4.31 -6.91 20.92
CA VAL A 448 -3.43 -8.08 20.76
C VAL A 448 -2.77 -8.02 19.40
N ALA A 449 -1.47 -8.27 19.32
CA ALA A 449 -0.67 -8.28 18.11
C ALA A 449 0.25 -9.50 18.07
N ARG A 450 0.74 -9.84 16.87
CA ARG A 450 1.78 -10.84 16.68
C ARG A 450 2.97 -10.19 15.97
N LEU A 451 4.13 -10.19 16.63
CA LEU A 451 5.33 -9.53 16.12
C LEU A 451 6.15 -10.42 15.18
N GLY A 452 5.99 -11.74 15.28
CA GLY A 452 6.64 -12.75 14.45
C GLY A 452 6.84 -14.05 15.23
N GLY A 453 7.04 -15.18 14.54
CA GLY A 453 7.32 -16.46 15.19
C GLY A 453 6.23 -16.86 16.21
N ASP A 454 6.66 -17.17 17.43
CA ASP A 454 5.88 -17.49 18.63
C ASP A 454 5.63 -16.29 19.56
N GLU A 455 5.97 -15.08 19.12
CA GLU A 455 5.89 -13.86 19.92
C GLU A 455 4.58 -13.10 19.69
N PHE A 456 3.83 -12.90 20.76
CA PHE A 456 2.62 -12.08 20.82
C PHE A 456 2.84 -10.88 21.72
N THR A 457 2.17 -9.77 21.44
CA THR A 457 2.22 -8.59 22.28
C THR A 457 0.83 -8.04 22.54
N ILE A 458 0.65 -7.44 23.70
CA ILE A 458 -0.64 -6.89 24.12
C ILE A 458 -0.42 -5.46 24.63
N VAL A 459 -1.26 -4.53 24.18
CA VAL A 459 -1.38 -3.18 24.75
C VAL A 459 -2.67 -3.12 25.54
N ALA A 460 -2.57 -2.89 26.85
CA ALA A 460 -3.71 -2.63 27.71
C ALA A 460 -3.79 -1.12 28.02
N GLU A 461 -4.96 -0.53 27.75
CA GLU A 461 -5.21 0.90 27.89
C GLU A 461 -5.96 1.24 29.20
N ASP A 462 -5.95 2.53 29.57
CA ASP A 462 -6.73 3.09 30.68
C ASP A 462 -6.53 2.38 32.04
N ILE A 463 -5.28 2.05 32.38
CA ILE A 463 -4.94 1.37 33.63
C ILE A 463 -4.87 2.39 34.77
N GLU A 464 -5.71 2.18 35.78
CA GLU A 464 -5.68 2.91 37.05
C GLU A 464 -4.86 2.17 38.11
N ASP A 465 -4.86 0.85 38.05
CA ASP A 465 -4.26 -0.02 39.05
C ASP A 465 -3.42 -1.13 38.39
N VAL A 466 -2.15 -1.23 38.79
CA VAL A 466 -1.21 -2.24 38.30
C VAL A 466 -1.68 -3.66 38.59
N ARG A 467 -2.45 -3.88 39.67
CA ARG A 467 -3.01 -5.20 40.00
C ARG A 467 -3.91 -5.76 38.89
N HIS A 468 -4.65 -4.89 38.23
CA HIS A 468 -5.51 -5.28 37.11
C HIS A 468 -4.69 -5.81 35.92
N VAL A 469 -3.49 -5.26 35.70
CA VAL A 469 -2.55 -5.75 34.68
C VAL A 469 -2.06 -7.16 35.02
N GLY A 470 -1.75 -7.42 36.30
CA GLY A 470 -1.38 -8.75 36.79
C GLY A 470 -2.52 -9.78 36.64
N GLN A 471 -3.77 -9.37 36.89
CA GLN A 471 -4.95 -10.23 36.68
C GLN A 471 -5.15 -10.58 35.20
N ILE A 472 -4.97 -9.61 34.29
CA ILE A 472 -5.02 -9.87 32.85
C ILE A 472 -3.91 -10.87 32.47
N ALA A 473 -2.68 -10.67 32.95
CA ALA A 473 -1.58 -11.60 32.70
C ALA A 473 -1.89 -13.03 33.21
N GLN A 474 -2.43 -13.17 34.42
CA GLN A 474 -2.82 -14.47 34.98
C GLN A 474 -3.95 -15.15 34.18
N SER A 475 -4.92 -14.37 33.71
CA SER A 475 -5.99 -14.85 32.81
C SER A 475 -5.41 -15.36 31.49
N LEU A 476 -4.43 -14.65 30.92
CA LEU A 476 -3.74 -15.05 29.70
C LEU A 476 -2.94 -16.34 29.89
N LEU A 477 -2.19 -16.49 30.99
CA LEU A 477 -1.50 -17.75 31.33
C LEU A 477 -2.48 -18.94 31.34
N THR A 478 -3.61 -18.76 32.02
CA THR A 478 -4.63 -19.80 32.19
C THR A 478 -5.31 -20.15 30.87
N SER A 479 -5.64 -19.14 30.05
CA SER A 479 -6.31 -19.30 28.76
C SER A 479 -5.41 -20.02 27.74
N VAL A 480 -4.16 -19.59 27.62
CA VAL A 480 -3.18 -20.20 26.69
C VAL A 480 -2.85 -21.63 27.11
N GLY A 481 -2.68 -21.88 28.42
CA GLY A 481 -2.30 -23.18 28.97
C GLY A 481 -3.36 -24.30 28.81
N GLN A 482 -4.56 -24.00 28.33
CA GLN A 482 -5.58 -25.03 28.05
C GLN A 482 -5.12 -25.96 26.90
N PRO A 483 -5.49 -27.24 26.90
CA PRO A 483 -5.18 -28.16 25.80
C PRO A 483 -5.74 -27.64 24.47
N ILE A 484 -4.95 -27.75 23.40
CA ILE A 484 -5.34 -27.34 22.04
C ILE A 484 -5.63 -28.60 21.24
N ASP A 485 -6.84 -28.71 20.73
CA ASP A 485 -7.24 -29.76 19.81
C ASP A 485 -6.77 -29.41 18.39
N VAL A 486 -5.78 -30.14 17.89
CA VAL A 486 -5.20 -29.97 16.55
C VAL A 486 -5.40 -31.24 15.72
N GLY A 487 -6.64 -31.75 15.69
CA GLY A 487 -7.05 -32.89 14.88
C GLY A 487 -6.98 -34.21 15.63
N ALA A 488 -5.87 -34.96 15.48
CA ALA A 488 -5.74 -36.33 16.03
C ALA A 488 -5.05 -36.41 17.40
N GLN A 489 -4.57 -35.28 17.94
CA GLN A 489 -3.78 -35.22 19.17
C GLN A 489 -3.97 -33.89 19.90
N LEU A 490 -3.80 -33.91 21.23
CA LEU A 490 -3.85 -32.72 22.08
C LEU A 490 -2.45 -32.13 22.24
N VAL A 491 -2.31 -30.83 21.98
CA VAL A 491 -1.07 -30.08 22.15
C VAL A 491 -1.18 -29.20 23.40
N PHE A 492 -0.11 -29.20 24.20
CA PHE A 492 0.02 -28.36 25.39
C PHE A 492 1.16 -27.37 25.17
N VAL A 493 0.85 -26.09 25.31
CA VAL A 493 1.82 -24.99 25.22
C VAL A 493 1.53 -24.01 26.35
N THR A 494 2.58 -23.50 26.99
CA THR A 494 2.48 -22.50 28.04
C THR A 494 3.11 -21.19 27.57
N PRO A 495 2.64 -20.02 28.03
CA PRO A 495 3.29 -18.77 27.72
C PRO A 495 4.22 -18.30 28.84
N SER A 496 5.31 -17.63 28.48
CA SER A 496 6.07 -16.74 29.36
C SER A 496 5.73 -15.29 29.01
N ILE A 497 5.38 -14.48 30.01
CA ILE A 497 4.91 -13.11 29.81
C ILE A 497 5.82 -12.12 30.55
N GLY A 498 6.25 -11.07 29.86
CA GLY A 498 6.93 -9.92 30.45
C GLY A 498 6.08 -8.68 30.33
N ILE A 499 6.06 -7.84 31.36
CA ILE A 499 5.15 -6.70 31.45
C ILE A 499 5.95 -5.42 31.70
N SER A 500 5.64 -4.35 30.96
CA SER A 500 6.14 -3.01 31.23
C SER A 500 4.99 -2.00 31.29
N LEU A 501 5.17 -0.93 32.05
CA LEU A 501 4.17 0.08 32.37
C LEU A 501 4.62 1.46 31.90
N TYR A 502 3.76 2.16 31.18
CA TYR A 502 3.88 3.59 30.93
C TYR A 502 3.18 4.38 32.03
N PRO A 503 3.80 5.43 32.59
CA PRO A 503 5.13 5.97 32.27
C PRO A 503 6.29 5.39 33.10
N ASP A 504 6.03 4.43 33.99
CA ASP A 504 6.96 3.99 35.04
C ASP A 504 8.26 3.35 34.49
N ASP A 505 8.13 2.50 33.46
CA ASP A 505 9.22 1.70 32.87
C ASP A 505 9.79 2.31 31.58
N GLY A 506 9.17 3.38 31.08
CA GLY A 506 9.63 4.10 29.90
C GLY A 506 8.60 5.09 29.34
N THR A 507 9.09 6.06 28.57
CA THR A 507 8.25 7.09 27.91
C THR A 507 8.27 6.99 26.39
N ASP A 508 8.98 6.02 25.83
CA ASP A 508 9.05 5.73 24.40
C ASP A 508 8.53 4.29 24.11
N PRO A 509 7.75 4.07 23.04
CA PRO A 509 7.22 2.76 22.69
C PRO A 509 8.29 1.67 22.53
N LYS A 510 9.46 2.00 21.97
CA LYS A 510 10.53 1.01 21.77
C LYS A 510 11.15 0.62 23.10
N GLN A 511 11.32 1.59 23.99
CA GLN A 511 11.81 1.33 25.34
C GLN A 511 10.85 0.40 26.10
N LEU A 512 9.55 0.71 26.14
CA LEU A 512 8.56 -0.14 26.80
C LEU A 512 8.56 -1.56 26.23
N LEU A 513 8.60 -1.69 24.90
CA LEU A 513 8.64 -3.00 24.27
C LEU A 513 9.91 -3.79 24.64
N MET A 514 11.07 -3.12 24.68
CA MET A 514 12.35 -3.72 25.08
C MET A 514 12.32 -4.17 26.56
N GLN A 515 11.75 -3.37 27.45
CA GLN A 515 11.63 -3.72 28.87
C GLN A 515 10.65 -4.88 29.10
N ALA A 516 9.54 -4.91 28.36
CA ALA A 516 8.62 -6.06 28.40
C ALA A 516 9.28 -7.34 27.86
N ASP A 517 10.09 -7.24 26.81
CA ASP A 517 10.87 -8.38 26.27
C ASP A 517 11.90 -8.88 27.31
N GLN A 518 12.63 -7.98 27.97
CA GLN A 518 13.56 -8.35 29.03
C GLN A 518 12.85 -9.08 30.20
N ALA A 519 11.73 -8.54 30.68
CA ALA A 519 10.94 -9.17 31.74
C ALA A 519 10.40 -10.56 31.31
N MET A 520 10.07 -10.74 30.02
CA MET A 520 9.62 -12.02 29.49
C MET A 520 10.74 -13.05 29.49
N TYR A 521 11.97 -12.61 29.18
CA TYR A 521 13.14 -13.47 29.29
C TYR A 521 13.41 -13.89 30.75
N GLU A 522 13.29 -12.97 31.71
CA GLU A 522 13.37 -13.29 33.14
C GLU A 522 12.29 -14.30 33.57
N ALA A 523 11.06 -14.17 33.06
CA ALA A 523 9.99 -15.14 33.28
C ALA A 523 10.38 -16.56 32.80
N LYS A 524 11.12 -16.66 31.68
CA LYS A 524 11.63 -17.95 31.16
C LYS A 524 12.72 -18.55 32.06
N GLU A 525 13.59 -17.73 32.63
CA GLU A 525 14.66 -18.21 33.53
C GLU A 525 14.14 -18.67 34.88
N VAL A 526 13.16 -17.97 35.44
CA VAL A 526 12.57 -18.28 36.76
C VAL A 526 11.80 -19.60 36.78
N GLY A 527 11.31 -20.07 35.63
CA GLY A 527 10.65 -21.38 35.56
C GLY A 527 9.67 -21.61 34.43
N LYS A 528 9.50 -20.64 33.51
CA LYS A 528 8.49 -20.68 32.41
C LYS A 528 7.05 -20.72 32.94
N ASN A 529 6.06 -20.62 32.05
CA ASN A 529 4.63 -20.58 32.42
C ASN A 529 4.30 -19.60 33.57
N ASN A 530 4.87 -18.40 33.53
CA ASN A 530 4.65 -17.35 34.50
C ASN A 530 4.73 -15.98 33.82
N PHE A 531 4.37 -14.94 34.56
CA PHE A 531 4.59 -13.56 34.12
C PHE A 531 5.59 -12.86 35.05
N GLN A 532 6.32 -11.87 34.53
CA GLN A 532 7.15 -10.98 35.31
C GLN A 532 6.91 -9.53 34.89
N PHE A 533 6.94 -8.62 35.85
CA PHE A 533 7.00 -7.20 35.53
C PHE A 533 8.44 -6.74 35.44
N PHE A 534 8.69 -5.77 34.57
CA PHE A 534 9.96 -5.05 34.54
C PHE A 534 10.17 -4.31 35.87
N ALA A 535 11.34 -4.47 36.46
CA ALA A 535 11.56 -4.20 37.87
C ALA A 535 11.64 -2.70 38.22
N THR A 536 10.57 -2.18 38.85
CA THR A 536 10.60 -1.05 39.79
C THR A 536 10.15 -1.53 41.19
N PRO A 537 10.58 -0.92 42.32
CA PRO A 537 10.27 -1.39 43.67
C PRO A 537 8.77 -1.52 43.99
N MET A 538 7.91 -0.77 43.31
CA MET A 538 6.45 -0.87 43.44
C MET A 538 5.87 -2.18 42.87
N THR A 539 6.55 -2.78 41.89
CA THR A 539 6.00 -3.88 41.09
C THR A 539 6.23 -5.25 41.74
N SER A 540 7.32 -5.39 42.51
CA SER A 540 7.58 -6.60 43.33
C SER A 540 6.54 -6.80 44.43
N SER A 541 6.11 -5.71 45.10
CA SER A 541 5.10 -5.79 46.18
C SER A 541 3.70 -6.19 45.65
N ALA A 542 3.33 -5.75 44.44
CA ALA A 542 2.08 -6.14 43.81
C ALA A 542 2.06 -7.63 43.42
N MET A 543 3.19 -8.16 42.96
CA MET A 543 3.30 -9.57 42.59
C MET A 543 3.33 -10.50 43.81
N GLU A 544 4.05 -10.12 44.87
CA GLU A 544 4.01 -10.84 46.15
C GLU A 544 2.59 -10.97 46.70
N ARG A 545 1.77 -9.92 46.57
CA ARG A 545 0.36 -9.94 46.97
C ARG A 545 -0.50 -10.90 46.15
N ILE A 546 -0.34 -10.94 44.83
CA ILE A 546 -1.09 -11.87 43.96
C ILE A 546 -0.75 -13.32 44.29
N VAL A 547 0.53 -13.61 44.52
CA VAL A 547 0.96 -14.94 44.95
C VAL A 547 0.36 -15.29 46.32
N LEU A 548 0.41 -14.35 47.26
CA LEU A 548 -0.15 -14.55 48.60
C LEU A 548 -1.67 -14.77 48.57
N GLU A 549 -2.41 -14.10 47.69
CA GLU A 549 -3.84 -14.29 47.49
C GLU A 549 -4.17 -15.72 47.01
N SER A 550 -3.42 -16.22 46.03
CA SER A 550 -3.56 -17.61 45.55
C SER A 550 -3.19 -18.64 46.62
N GLU A 551 -2.12 -18.39 47.38
CA GLU A 551 -1.71 -19.23 48.51
C GLU A 551 -2.78 -19.24 49.63
N LEU A 552 -3.42 -18.09 49.92
CA LEU A 552 -4.49 -17.97 50.92
C LEU A 552 -5.74 -18.80 50.58
N HIS A 553 -6.09 -18.91 49.30
CA HIS A 553 -7.22 -19.73 48.86
C HIS A 553 -6.99 -21.21 49.20
N ASN A 554 -5.77 -21.71 48.96
CA ASN A 554 -5.38 -23.08 49.27
C ASN A 554 -5.24 -23.33 50.78
N ALA A 555 -4.83 -22.32 51.55
CA ALA A 555 -4.58 -22.44 52.99
C ALA A 555 -5.82 -22.89 53.80
N LEU A 556 -7.01 -22.45 53.38
CA LEU A 556 -8.27 -22.83 54.03
C LEU A 556 -8.62 -24.30 53.81
N GLU A 557 -8.36 -24.83 52.61
CA GLU A 557 -8.62 -26.23 52.25
C GLU A 557 -7.58 -27.17 52.87
N ASN A 558 -6.33 -26.71 52.98
CA ASN A 558 -5.19 -27.51 53.45
C ASN A 558 -5.01 -27.51 54.98
N ASN A 559 -5.91 -26.91 55.76
CA ASN A 559 -5.82 -26.76 57.22
C ASN A 559 -4.52 -26.07 57.69
N GLU A 560 -4.11 -25.01 57.01
CA GLU A 560 -2.87 -24.28 57.34
C GLU A 560 -3.07 -23.19 58.40
N PHE A 561 -4.32 -22.90 58.77
CA PHE A 561 -4.65 -21.93 59.81
C PHE A 561 -4.73 -22.58 61.20
N HIS A 562 -4.27 -21.85 62.21
CA HIS A 562 -4.41 -22.20 63.62
C HIS A 562 -4.66 -20.95 64.46
N LEU A 563 -5.22 -21.13 65.66
CA LEU A 563 -5.47 -20.03 66.60
C LEU A 563 -4.45 -20.05 67.73
N HIS A 564 -3.87 -18.88 67.98
CA HIS A 564 -3.21 -18.57 69.25
C HIS A 564 -4.19 -17.78 70.12
N TYR A 565 -3.97 -17.84 71.42
CA TYR A 565 -4.85 -17.25 72.41
C TYR A 565 -4.05 -16.34 73.34
N GLN A 566 -4.54 -15.12 73.56
CA GLN A 566 -3.91 -14.17 74.46
C GLN A 566 -4.91 -13.72 75.53
N PRO A 567 -4.63 -13.94 76.82
CA PRO A 567 -5.54 -13.53 77.90
C PRO A 567 -5.47 -12.03 78.19
N GLU A 568 -6.63 -11.47 78.52
CA GLU A 568 -6.81 -10.16 79.15
C GLU A 568 -6.96 -10.31 80.66
N TYR A 569 -6.23 -9.48 81.40
CA TYR A 569 -6.22 -9.53 82.86
C TYR A 569 -6.90 -8.30 83.44
N ASP A 570 -7.68 -8.53 84.50
CA ASP A 570 -8.14 -7.46 85.38
C ASP A 570 -6.94 -6.81 86.08
N VAL A 571 -6.82 -5.49 85.95
CA VAL A 571 -5.65 -4.74 86.40
C VAL A 571 -5.51 -4.74 87.92
N GLN A 572 -6.62 -4.90 88.65
CA GLN A 572 -6.67 -4.87 90.12
C GLN A 572 -6.44 -6.24 90.74
N THR A 573 -7.09 -7.27 90.19
CA THR A 573 -7.16 -8.62 90.77
C THR A 573 -6.19 -9.60 90.11
N GLY A 574 -5.71 -9.30 88.90
CA GLY A 574 -4.89 -10.21 88.10
C GLY A 574 -5.66 -11.44 87.60
N ALA A 575 -6.99 -11.44 87.68
CA ALA A 575 -7.81 -12.52 87.16
C ALA A 575 -7.96 -12.40 85.63
N ILE A 576 -8.06 -13.54 84.94
CA ILE A 576 -8.40 -13.56 83.51
C ILE A 576 -9.86 -13.16 83.34
N THR A 577 -10.12 -12.25 82.42
CA THR A 577 -11.46 -11.68 82.16
C THR A 577 -11.95 -11.93 80.74
N SER A 578 -11.03 -12.01 79.79
CA SER A 578 -11.28 -12.35 78.40
C SER A 578 -10.04 -13.03 77.80
N VAL A 579 -10.22 -13.64 76.64
CA VAL A 579 -9.15 -14.27 75.86
C VAL A 579 -9.37 -13.95 74.41
N GLU A 580 -8.40 -13.30 73.79
CA GLU A 580 -8.43 -12.98 72.38
C GLU A 580 -7.93 -14.15 71.52
N ALA A 581 -8.71 -14.51 70.51
CA ALA A 581 -8.36 -15.50 69.50
C ALA A 581 -7.66 -14.83 68.31
N LEU A 582 -6.39 -15.15 68.15
CA LEU A 582 -5.48 -14.56 67.18
C LEU A 582 -5.11 -15.59 66.11
N ILE A 583 -5.55 -15.37 64.88
CA ILE A 583 -5.25 -16.26 63.75
C ILE A 583 -3.75 -16.30 63.45
N ARG A 584 -3.26 -17.46 63.04
CA ARG A 584 -1.89 -17.71 62.60
C ARG A 584 -1.92 -18.58 61.35
N TRP A 585 -1.08 -18.26 60.38
CA TRP A 585 -0.96 -19.04 59.15
C TRP A 585 0.37 -19.78 59.11
N GLN A 586 0.31 -21.10 59.17
CA GLN A 586 1.47 -21.99 59.08
C GLN A 586 1.68 -22.41 57.62
N HIS A 587 2.40 -21.60 56.85
CA HIS A 587 2.66 -21.90 55.45
C HIS A 587 3.74 -23.00 55.30
N PRO A 588 3.54 -24.02 54.45
CA PRO A 588 4.44 -25.18 54.35
C PRO A 588 5.86 -24.83 53.92
N LYS A 589 6.04 -23.76 53.13
CA LYS A 589 7.37 -23.32 52.64
C LYS A 589 7.93 -22.11 53.36
N ARG A 590 7.06 -21.21 53.85
CA ARG A 590 7.46 -19.89 54.38
C ARG A 590 7.44 -19.85 55.91
N GLY A 591 6.98 -20.92 56.57
CA GLY A 591 6.81 -20.96 58.01
C GLY A 591 5.62 -20.11 58.46
N LEU A 592 5.73 -19.50 59.64
CA LEU A 592 4.65 -18.73 60.24
C LEU A 592 4.53 -17.34 59.58
N ILE A 593 3.43 -17.10 58.87
CA ILE A 593 3.13 -15.81 58.23
C ILE A 593 2.33 -14.94 59.21
N SER A 594 2.75 -13.67 59.37
CA SER A 594 2.10 -12.72 60.29
C SER A 594 0.72 -12.30 59.78
N PRO A 595 -0.31 -12.17 60.66
CA PRO A 595 -1.61 -11.59 60.31
C PRO A 595 -1.53 -10.27 59.54
N ASP A 596 -0.62 -9.38 59.92
CA ASP A 596 -0.42 -8.08 59.27
C ASP A 596 -0.06 -8.20 57.77
N GLN A 597 0.49 -9.34 57.35
CA GLN A 597 0.86 -9.57 55.94
C GLN A 597 -0.31 -10.11 55.12
N PHE A 598 -1.14 -10.99 55.70
CA PHE A 598 -2.15 -11.72 54.93
C PHE A 598 -3.59 -11.26 55.16
N ILE A 599 -3.93 -10.66 56.32
CA ILE A 599 -5.27 -10.12 56.58
C ILE A 599 -5.64 -9.02 55.56
N PRO A 600 -4.77 -8.04 55.23
CA PRO A 600 -5.11 -7.04 54.22
C PRO A 600 -5.42 -7.66 52.86
N VAL A 601 -4.69 -8.71 52.47
CA VAL A 601 -4.91 -9.45 51.21
C VAL A 601 -6.21 -10.25 51.25
N ALA A 602 -6.50 -10.91 52.38
CA ALA A 602 -7.76 -11.63 52.59
C ALA A 602 -8.96 -10.68 52.58
N GLU A 603 -8.82 -9.48 53.14
CA GLU A 603 -9.84 -8.45 53.06
C GLU A 603 -10.04 -8.02 51.61
N GLU A 604 -9.01 -7.58 50.89
CA GLU A 604 -9.11 -7.15 49.49
C GLU A 604 -9.80 -8.19 48.59
N SER A 605 -9.40 -9.47 48.71
CA SER A 605 -9.91 -10.63 47.94
C SER A 605 -11.25 -11.22 48.44
N ALA A 606 -11.84 -10.67 49.50
CA ALA A 606 -13.04 -11.19 50.18
C ALA A 606 -12.90 -12.61 50.78
N LEU A 607 -11.71 -13.21 50.76
CA LEU A 607 -11.39 -14.45 51.49
C LEU A 607 -11.48 -14.27 53.01
N ILE A 608 -11.50 -13.04 53.52
CA ILE A 608 -11.71 -12.75 54.93
C ILE A 608 -13.06 -13.29 55.45
N VAL A 609 -14.08 -13.42 54.58
CA VAL A 609 -15.38 -13.97 54.99
C VAL A 609 -15.28 -15.46 55.36
N PRO A 610 -14.83 -16.36 54.46
CA PRO A 610 -14.68 -17.77 54.81
C PRO A 610 -13.60 -18.02 55.88
N ILE A 611 -12.52 -17.23 55.91
CA ILE A 611 -11.50 -17.31 56.97
C ILE A 611 -12.11 -16.93 58.33
N GLY A 612 -12.85 -15.83 58.39
CA GLY A 612 -13.47 -15.37 59.62
C GLY A 612 -14.56 -16.32 60.14
N GLY A 613 -15.31 -16.97 59.25
CA GLY A 613 -16.24 -18.06 59.61
C GLY A 613 -15.52 -19.26 60.24
N TRP A 614 -14.36 -19.65 59.69
CA TRP A 614 -13.50 -20.68 60.26
C TRP A 614 -12.96 -20.27 61.64
N VAL A 615 -12.45 -19.05 61.78
CA VAL A 615 -11.93 -18.51 63.06
C VAL A 615 -13.02 -18.53 64.14
N LEU A 616 -14.22 -18.04 63.81
CA LEU A 616 -15.35 -18.01 64.74
C LEU A 616 -15.72 -19.42 65.23
N ARG A 617 -15.80 -20.39 64.31
CA ARG A 617 -16.12 -21.77 64.64
C ARG A 617 -15.07 -22.40 65.54
N GLU A 618 -13.79 -22.23 65.22
CA GLU A 618 -12.69 -22.82 65.98
C GLU A 618 -12.53 -22.15 67.34
N ALA A 619 -12.69 -20.83 67.43
CA ALA A 619 -12.70 -20.10 68.69
C ALA A 619 -13.85 -20.56 69.60
N CYS A 620 -15.06 -20.70 69.07
CA CYS A 620 -16.21 -21.17 69.86
C CYS A 620 -16.06 -22.63 70.31
N ARG A 621 -15.52 -23.50 69.45
CA ARG A 621 -15.22 -24.90 69.77
C ARG A 621 -14.20 -25.01 70.90
N GLN A 622 -13.11 -24.23 70.83
CA GLN A 622 -12.09 -24.21 71.88
C GLN A 622 -12.64 -23.63 73.19
N ALA A 623 -13.43 -22.55 73.13
CA ALA A 623 -14.06 -21.95 74.30
C ALA A 623 -15.04 -22.92 74.99
N ARG A 624 -15.83 -23.69 74.24
CA ARG A 624 -16.66 -24.77 74.80
C ARG A 624 -15.83 -25.81 75.54
N THR A 625 -14.74 -26.26 74.91
CA THR A 625 -13.81 -27.23 75.50
C THR A 625 -13.29 -26.75 76.85
N TRP A 626 -12.88 -25.47 76.93
CA TRP A 626 -12.44 -24.86 78.19
C TRP A 626 -13.54 -24.77 79.25
N LEU A 627 -14.79 -24.49 78.88
CA LEU A 627 -15.90 -24.52 79.83
C LEU A 627 -16.14 -25.92 80.38
N ASP A 628 -16.04 -26.95 79.53
CA ASP A 628 -16.19 -28.36 79.94
C ASP A 628 -15.05 -28.82 80.86
N GLU A 629 -13.86 -28.29 80.66
CA GLU A 629 -12.68 -28.54 81.50
C GLU A 629 -12.66 -27.68 82.79
N GLY A 630 -13.65 -26.81 83.00
CA GLY A 630 -13.78 -25.97 84.19
C GLY A 630 -12.85 -24.75 84.22
N PHE A 631 -12.28 -24.38 83.08
CA PHE A 631 -11.44 -23.19 82.95
C PHE A 631 -12.31 -21.93 82.76
N ASP A 632 -12.28 -21.02 83.74
CA ASP A 632 -13.00 -19.75 83.65
C ASP A 632 -12.15 -18.68 82.96
N PHE A 633 -12.33 -18.58 81.64
CA PHE A 633 -11.67 -17.61 80.77
C PHE A 633 -12.46 -16.30 80.61
N GLY A 634 -13.61 -16.17 81.28
CA GLY A 634 -14.51 -15.03 81.08
C GLY A 634 -15.17 -15.07 79.69
N ARG A 635 -14.62 -14.37 78.70
CA ARG A 635 -15.12 -14.33 77.31
C ARG A 635 -14.03 -14.75 76.32
N ILE A 636 -14.44 -15.27 75.16
CA ILE A 636 -13.56 -15.45 74.00
C ILE A 636 -13.83 -14.29 73.04
N ALA A 637 -12.80 -13.51 72.74
CA ALA A 637 -12.86 -12.39 71.82
C ALA A 637 -12.37 -12.80 70.43
N VAL A 638 -13.11 -12.41 69.40
CA VAL A 638 -12.83 -12.71 68.00
C VAL A 638 -12.90 -11.42 67.18
N ASN A 639 -11.84 -11.16 66.43
CA ASN A 639 -11.76 -10.04 65.50
C ASN A 639 -12.77 -10.18 64.35
N LEU A 640 -13.50 -9.10 64.08
CA LEU A 640 -14.56 -9.05 63.08
C LEU A 640 -14.27 -8.01 62.00
N SER A 641 -14.06 -8.48 60.77
CA SER A 641 -13.84 -7.58 59.63
C SER A 641 -15.13 -6.88 59.18
N GLY A 642 -14.99 -5.65 58.68
CA GLY A 642 -16.10 -4.91 58.08
C GLY A 642 -16.72 -5.58 56.87
N LYS A 643 -15.96 -6.42 56.13
CA LYS A 643 -16.53 -7.19 55.01
C LYS A 643 -17.44 -8.32 55.48
N GLN A 644 -17.14 -8.95 56.63
CA GLN A 644 -18.00 -9.97 57.23
C GLN A 644 -19.33 -9.40 57.72
N CYS A 645 -19.30 -8.20 58.31
CA CYS A 645 -20.52 -7.53 58.76
C CYS A 645 -21.49 -7.18 57.62
N ARG A 646 -20.96 -7.02 56.40
CA ARG A 646 -21.75 -6.74 55.19
C ARG A 646 -22.17 -8.01 54.45
N HIS A 647 -21.76 -9.19 54.91
CA HIS A 647 -22.10 -10.44 54.26
C HIS A 647 -23.52 -10.86 54.62
N ASP A 648 -24.35 -11.06 53.58
CA ASP A 648 -25.72 -11.54 53.74
C ASP A 648 -25.73 -12.91 54.42
N GLY A 649 -26.37 -13.00 55.59
CA GLY A 649 -26.45 -14.24 56.37
C GLY A 649 -25.43 -14.39 57.49
N PHE A 650 -24.57 -13.39 57.77
CA PHE A 650 -23.64 -13.45 58.91
C PHE A 650 -24.33 -13.73 60.26
N LEU A 651 -25.49 -13.10 60.53
CA LEU A 651 -26.29 -13.39 61.74
C LEU A 651 -26.76 -14.85 61.82
N HIS A 652 -27.04 -15.47 60.67
CA HIS A 652 -27.43 -16.87 60.61
C HIS A 652 -26.21 -17.76 60.88
N GLU A 653 -25.06 -17.45 60.29
CA GLU A 653 -23.80 -18.16 60.53
C GLU A 653 -23.40 -18.14 62.01
N VAL A 654 -23.44 -16.98 62.67
CA VAL A 654 -23.16 -16.85 64.11
C VAL A 654 -24.12 -17.71 64.94
N ALA A 655 -25.41 -17.72 64.59
CA ALA A 655 -26.41 -18.54 65.28
C ALA A 655 -26.14 -20.04 65.11
N CYS A 656 -25.79 -20.47 63.90
CA CYS A 656 -25.40 -21.85 63.61
C CYS A 656 -24.16 -22.25 64.40
N VAL A 657 -23.09 -21.44 64.40
CA VAL A 657 -21.87 -21.75 65.13
C VAL A 657 -22.11 -21.87 66.64
N LEU A 658 -22.86 -20.95 67.24
CA LEU A 658 -23.20 -21.02 68.67
C LEU A 658 -24.06 -22.25 69.00
N SER A 659 -24.99 -22.61 68.12
CA SER A 659 -25.81 -23.81 68.24
C SER A 659 -24.98 -25.08 68.13
N ASP A 660 -24.10 -25.17 67.13
CA ASP A 660 -23.29 -26.35 66.82
C ASP A 660 -22.21 -26.60 67.88
N THR A 661 -21.61 -25.53 68.41
CA THR A 661 -20.58 -25.61 69.45
C THR A 661 -21.16 -25.68 70.87
N GLY A 662 -22.41 -25.28 71.07
CA GLY A 662 -23.02 -25.19 72.40
C GLY A 662 -22.40 -24.13 73.31
N LEU A 663 -21.72 -23.13 72.74
CA LEU A 663 -21.17 -22.01 73.51
C LEU A 663 -22.31 -21.02 73.87
N PRO A 664 -22.46 -20.63 75.16
CA PRO A 664 -23.41 -19.58 75.51
C PRO A 664 -23.02 -18.24 74.86
N ALA A 665 -23.95 -17.55 74.21
CA ALA A 665 -23.69 -16.27 73.52
C ALA A 665 -22.95 -15.22 74.38
N ARG A 666 -23.27 -15.15 75.68
CA ARG A 666 -22.60 -14.28 76.67
C ARG A 666 -21.10 -14.52 76.89
N ARG A 667 -20.58 -15.66 76.41
CA ARG A 667 -19.17 -16.02 76.47
C ARG A 667 -18.42 -15.61 75.20
N LEU A 668 -19.10 -15.11 74.17
CA LEU A 668 -18.49 -14.61 72.93
C LEU A 668 -18.45 -13.08 72.95
N GLN A 669 -17.33 -12.53 72.49
CA GLN A 669 -17.12 -11.11 72.26
C GLN A 669 -16.61 -10.91 70.83
N PHE A 670 -17.15 -9.92 70.12
CA PHE A 670 -16.62 -9.47 68.82
C PHE A 670 -15.84 -8.19 68.98
N GLU A 671 -14.67 -8.13 68.36
CA GLU A 671 -13.80 -6.95 68.31
C GLU A 671 -13.89 -6.31 66.93
N LEU A 672 -14.11 -5.00 66.90
CA LEU A 672 -14.34 -4.23 65.68
C LEU A 672 -13.43 -3.00 65.66
N VAL A 673 -12.68 -2.82 64.58
CA VAL A 673 -11.81 -1.64 64.42
C VAL A 673 -12.64 -0.35 64.47
N GLU A 674 -12.12 0.69 65.13
CA GLU A 674 -12.78 2.00 65.33
C GLU A 674 -13.42 2.55 64.04
N SER A 675 -12.68 2.56 62.93
CA SER A 675 -13.16 3.09 61.64
C SER A 675 -14.44 2.38 61.16
N MET A 676 -14.57 1.08 61.43
CA MET A 676 -15.75 0.30 61.06
C MET A 676 -16.97 0.72 61.89
N ALA A 677 -16.78 0.91 63.19
CA ALA A 677 -17.83 1.39 64.10
C ALA A 677 -18.29 2.82 63.74
N MET A 678 -17.38 3.66 63.22
CA MET A 678 -17.63 5.09 62.97
C MET A 678 -18.19 5.42 61.57
N THR A 679 -18.17 4.49 60.61
CA THR A 679 -18.61 4.76 59.22
C THR A 679 -20.12 4.97 59.04
N GLY A 680 -20.92 5.00 60.11
CA GLY A 680 -22.22 5.70 60.15
C GLY A 680 -23.28 5.23 59.16
N ARG A 681 -23.22 3.99 58.66
CA ARG A 681 -24.28 3.40 57.83
C ARG A 681 -25.32 2.72 58.74
N GLU A 682 -26.60 3.02 58.52
CA GLU A 682 -27.72 2.50 59.33
C GLU A 682 -27.71 0.96 59.45
N ASP A 683 -27.26 0.25 58.42
CA ASP A 683 -27.22 -1.21 58.34
C ASP A 683 -26.25 -1.85 59.36
N THR A 684 -25.06 -1.30 59.55
CA THR A 684 -24.07 -1.85 60.51
C THR A 684 -24.55 -1.66 61.95
N GLY A 685 -25.13 -0.50 62.26
CA GLY A 685 -25.66 -0.22 63.60
C GLY A 685 -26.84 -1.14 63.97
N ALA A 686 -27.67 -1.52 62.99
CA ALA A 686 -28.74 -2.49 63.19
C ALA A 686 -28.18 -3.89 63.50
N LEU A 687 -27.17 -4.34 62.74
CA LEU A 687 -26.50 -5.62 62.98
C LEU A 687 -25.89 -5.71 64.39
N LEU A 688 -25.16 -4.67 64.82
CA LEU A 688 -24.54 -4.65 66.15
C LEU A 688 -25.58 -4.71 67.27
N ARG A 689 -26.73 -4.04 67.11
CA ARG A 689 -27.85 -4.13 68.07
C ARG A 689 -28.46 -5.52 68.13
N GLU A 690 -28.59 -6.20 66.99
CA GLU A 690 -29.06 -7.59 66.93
C GLU A 690 -28.10 -8.55 67.63
N LEU A 691 -26.79 -8.40 67.41
CA LEU A 691 -25.75 -9.20 68.09
C LEU A 691 -25.79 -8.98 69.62
N ALA A 692 -25.84 -7.72 70.04
CA ALA A 692 -25.97 -7.37 71.46
C ALA A 692 -27.29 -7.88 72.08
N GLY A 693 -28.40 -7.79 71.35
CA GLY A 693 -29.70 -8.32 71.76
C GLY A 693 -29.72 -9.84 71.97
N ARG A 694 -28.82 -10.57 71.32
CA ARG A 694 -28.59 -12.01 71.53
C ARG A 694 -27.65 -12.31 72.70
N GLY A 695 -27.16 -11.27 73.39
CA GLY A 695 -26.27 -11.37 74.54
C GLY A 695 -24.79 -11.52 74.17
N ILE A 696 -24.41 -11.24 72.91
CA ILE A 696 -23.01 -11.23 72.48
C ILE A 696 -22.38 -9.88 72.86
N SER A 697 -21.17 -9.91 73.40
CA SER A 697 -20.43 -8.71 73.77
C SER A 697 -19.76 -8.07 72.56
N LEU A 698 -19.64 -6.74 72.55
CA LEU A 698 -19.04 -5.98 71.46
C LEU A 698 -17.97 -5.04 72.00
N ALA A 699 -16.78 -5.12 71.42
CA ALA A 699 -15.62 -4.30 71.75
C ALA A 699 -15.20 -3.45 70.55
N ILE A 700 -14.76 -2.22 70.81
CA ILE A 700 -14.09 -1.38 69.81
C ILE A 700 -12.58 -1.55 69.97
N ASP A 701 -11.91 -1.87 68.88
CA ASP A 701 -10.48 -2.09 68.78
C ASP A 701 -9.74 -0.92 68.12
N ASP A 702 -8.43 -0.80 68.34
CA ASP A 702 -7.52 0.26 67.86
C ASP A 702 -7.98 1.70 68.20
N PHE A 703 -8.66 1.90 69.34
CA PHE A 703 -9.28 3.18 69.65
C PHE A 703 -8.27 4.30 69.90
N GLY A 704 -8.43 5.43 69.20
CA GLY A 704 -7.66 6.66 69.36
C GLY A 704 -6.73 7.00 68.19
N THR A 705 -6.57 6.09 67.23
CA THR A 705 -5.73 6.28 66.04
C THR A 705 -6.41 7.09 64.93
N GLY A 706 -7.72 7.37 65.05
CA GLY A 706 -8.54 8.12 64.08
C GLY A 706 -9.20 9.40 64.64
N TYR A 707 -9.90 10.14 63.77
CA TYR A 707 -10.70 11.32 64.16
C TYR A 707 -12.05 10.87 64.74
N SER A 708 -12.10 10.54 66.03
CA SER A 708 -13.33 10.04 66.67
C SER A 708 -14.42 11.12 66.73
N ALA A 709 -15.62 10.80 66.26
CA ALA A 709 -16.83 11.58 66.53
C ALA A 709 -17.51 11.00 67.79
N PHE A 710 -17.13 11.51 68.98
CA PHE A 710 -17.60 11.04 70.29
C PHE A 710 -19.12 10.87 70.44
N ALA A 711 -19.92 11.62 69.67
CA ALA A 711 -21.36 11.49 69.64
C ALA A 711 -21.84 10.08 69.22
N TYR A 712 -21.07 9.36 68.40
CA TYR A 712 -21.47 8.04 67.90
C TYR A 712 -21.28 6.92 68.92
N LEU A 713 -20.25 7.00 69.78
CA LEU A 713 -20.01 6.04 70.87
C LEU A 713 -21.22 5.90 71.81
N GLN A 714 -21.94 7.00 72.08
CA GLN A 714 -23.12 7.00 72.94
C GLN A 714 -24.29 6.18 72.39
N THR A 715 -24.31 5.92 71.07
CA THR A 715 -25.43 5.26 70.38
C THR A 715 -25.16 3.81 70.00
N LEU A 716 -23.91 3.37 70.12
CA LEU A 716 -23.49 2.01 69.77
C LEU A 716 -23.62 1.06 70.97
N PRO A 717 -24.07 -0.19 70.77
CA PRO A 717 -24.25 -1.17 71.85
C PRO A 717 -22.91 -1.86 72.21
N VAL A 718 -21.86 -1.08 72.47
CA VAL A 718 -20.52 -1.57 72.82
C VAL A 718 -20.31 -1.55 74.33
N ASP A 719 -19.65 -2.58 74.87
CA ASP A 719 -19.38 -2.73 76.30
C ASP A 719 -17.90 -2.63 76.67
N THR A 720 -17.02 -2.69 75.67
CA THR A 720 -15.57 -2.70 75.84
C THR A 720 -14.89 -1.78 74.81
N LEU A 721 -13.82 -1.12 75.22
CA LEU A 721 -12.99 -0.26 74.38
C LEU A 721 -11.52 -0.64 74.62
N LYS A 722 -10.83 -1.04 73.56
CA LYS A 722 -9.41 -1.42 73.57
C LYS A 722 -8.57 -0.23 73.08
N VAL A 723 -7.59 0.18 73.89
CA VAL A 723 -6.69 1.29 73.61
C VAL A 723 -5.48 0.76 72.84
N ASP A 724 -5.25 1.33 71.66
CA ASP A 724 -4.18 0.90 70.76
C ASP A 724 -2.79 0.97 71.42
N ARG A 725 -1.97 -0.06 71.14
CA ARG A 725 -0.61 -0.21 71.69
C ARG A 725 0.31 0.99 71.45
N SER A 726 0.11 1.77 70.39
CA SER A 726 0.96 2.92 70.04
C SER A 726 0.96 3.98 71.15
N PHE A 727 -0.16 4.14 71.88
CA PHE A 727 -0.25 5.05 73.01
C PHE A 727 0.50 4.54 74.26
N LEU A 728 0.70 3.24 74.40
CA LEU A 728 1.45 2.66 75.53
C LEU A 728 2.96 2.62 75.26
N ALA A 729 3.38 2.55 73.99
CA ALA A 729 4.79 2.42 73.61
C ALA A 729 5.69 3.56 74.12
N GLN A 730 5.14 4.78 74.28
CA GLN A 730 5.87 5.97 74.73
C GLN A 730 5.36 6.52 76.07
N ILE A 731 4.70 5.71 76.90
CA ILE A 731 3.98 6.23 78.06
C ILE A 731 4.90 6.67 79.20
N GLY A 732 4.65 7.88 79.69
CA GLY A 732 5.22 8.44 80.92
C GLY A 732 4.26 9.45 81.57
N PRO A 733 4.42 9.77 82.87
CA PRO A 733 3.45 10.57 83.62
C PRO A 733 3.11 11.93 82.99
N GLU A 734 4.10 12.58 82.34
CA GLU A 734 4.02 13.89 81.68
C GLU A 734 3.94 13.84 80.15
N THR A 735 3.76 12.65 79.57
CA THR A 735 3.70 12.49 78.11
C THR A 735 2.32 12.81 77.55
N THR A 736 2.28 13.30 76.31
CA THR A 736 1.02 13.55 75.58
C THR A 736 0.19 12.28 75.46
N ASP A 737 0.82 11.13 75.17
CA ASP A 737 0.14 9.84 75.07
C ASP A 737 -0.45 9.40 76.42
N GLY A 738 0.27 9.61 77.53
CA GLY A 738 -0.27 9.38 78.88
C GLY A 738 -1.48 10.27 79.21
N ALA A 739 -1.53 11.51 78.71
CA ALA A 739 -2.71 12.36 78.85
C ALA A 739 -3.91 11.84 78.03
N ILE A 740 -3.67 11.33 76.81
CA ILE A 740 -4.69 10.73 75.95
C ILE A 740 -5.28 9.48 76.61
N VAL A 741 -4.44 8.54 77.08
CA VAL A 741 -4.91 7.32 77.76
C VAL A 741 -5.74 7.66 79.01
N ARG A 742 -5.34 8.66 79.80
CA ARG A 742 -6.14 9.15 80.94
C ARG A 742 -7.50 9.68 80.52
N ALA A 743 -7.56 10.45 79.44
CA ALA A 743 -8.81 10.98 78.92
C ALA A 743 -9.74 9.87 78.42
N ILE A 744 -9.20 8.88 77.69
CA ILE A 744 -9.96 7.71 77.20
C ILE A 744 -10.53 6.92 78.38
N VAL A 745 -9.72 6.60 79.40
CA VAL A 745 -10.18 5.86 80.58
C VAL A 745 -11.26 6.63 81.35
N ALA A 746 -11.08 7.93 81.56
CA ALA A 746 -12.09 8.76 82.24
C ALA A 746 -13.41 8.82 81.46
N MET A 747 -13.33 8.95 80.13
CA MET A 747 -14.50 8.98 79.26
C MET A 747 -15.26 7.65 79.25
N ALA A 748 -14.56 6.53 79.06
CA ALA A 748 -15.18 5.22 79.02
C ALA A 748 -15.90 4.89 80.35
N LYS A 749 -15.29 5.23 81.48
CA LYS A 749 -15.93 5.14 82.81
C LYS A 749 -17.21 5.96 82.89
N ALA A 750 -17.23 7.17 82.35
CA ALA A 750 -18.42 8.03 82.34
C ALA A 750 -19.55 7.44 81.47
N LEU A 751 -19.22 6.64 80.46
CA LEU A 751 -20.16 5.94 79.58
C LEU A 751 -20.52 4.53 80.07
N GLY A 752 -19.89 4.04 81.15
CA GLY A 752 -20.07 2.67 81.65
C GLY A 752 -19.45 1.59 80.74
N ILE A 753 -18.44 1.96 79.95
CA ILE A 753 -17.72 1.08 79.01
C ILE A 753 -16.42 0.62 79.69
N THR A 754 -16.11 -0.68 79.59
CA THR A 754 -14.86 -1.27 80.13
C THR A 754 -13.67 -0.92 79.25
N VAL A 755 -12.53 -0.54 79.84
CA VAL A 755 -11.31 -0.24 79.06
C VAL A 755 -10.27 -1.35 79.18
N VAL A 756 -9.78 -1.79 78.03
CA VAL A 756 -8.63 -2.70 77.89
C VAL A 756 -7.45 -1.90 77.33
N ALA A 757 -6.30 -1.96 77.99
CA ALA A 757 -5.07 -1.36 77.46
C ALA A 757 -4.20 -2.43 76.81
N GLU A 758 -3.86 -2.26 75.54
CA GLU A 758 -3.12 -3.25 74.75
C GLU A 758 -1.63 -2.94 74.63
N GLY A 759 -0.80 -3.98 74.47
CA GLY A 759 0.63 -3.80 74.27
C GLY A 759 1.38 -3.42 75.55
N VAL A 760 0.93 -3.90 76.71
CA VAL A 760 1.67 -3.75 77.98
C VAL A 760 2.91 -4.65 77.96
N GLU A 761 4.09 -4.04 77.88
CA GLU A 761 5.39 -4.70 77.79
C GLU A 761 6.28 -4.45 79.01
N GLN A 762 6.02 -3.39 79.78
CA GLN A 762 6.85 -2.96 80.92
C GLN A 762 6.02 -2.78 82.19
N GLU A 763 6.61 -3.06 83.37
CA GLU A 763 5.90 -2.90 84.65
C GLU A 763 5.52 -1.43 84.94
N SER A 764 6.29 -0.46 84.43
CA SER A 764 5.97 0.97 84.51
C SER A 764 4.65 1.32 83.84
N GLN A 765 4.35 0.71 82.67
CA GLN A 765 3.07 0.85 81.98
C GLN A 765 1.94 0.27 82.81
N MET A 766 2.15 -0.92 83.40
CA MET A 766 1.16 -1.57 84.26
C MET A 766 0.85 -0.74 85.51
N GLN A 767 1.88 -0.15 86.14
CA GLN A 767 1.69 0.74 87.28
C GLN A 767 0.88 1.99 86.90
N PHE A 768 1.21 2.62 85.78
CA PHE A 768 0.45 3.76 85.26
C PHE A 768 -1.03 3.42 85.04
N LEU A 769 -1.32 2.25 84.42
CA LEU A 769 -2.68 1.78 84.20
C LEU A 769 -3.45 1.55 85.51
N ARG A 770 -2.78 1.04 86.57
CA ARG A 770 -3.37 0.92 87.91
C ARG A 770 -3.72 2.28 88.51
N GLU A 771 -2.83 3.27 88.37
CA GLU A 771 -3.00 4.62 88.93
C GLU A 771 -4.18 5.39 88.30
N ILE A 772 -4.36 5.27 86.99
CA ILE A 772 -5.50 5.88 86.28
C ILE A 772 -6.79 5.05 86.43
N GLY A 773 -6.67 3.87 87.01
CA GLY A 773 -7.74 2.90 87.23
C GLY A 773 -8.28 2.30 85.94
N CYS A 774 -7.41 1.93 84.99
CA CYS A 774 -7.80 1.12 83.83
C CYS A 774 -8.38 -0.22 84.32
N ASP A 775 -9.40 -0.74 83.64
CA ASP A 775 -10.09 -1.96 84.08
C ASP A 775 -9.30 -3.22 83.75
N ARG A 776 -8.81 -3.32 82.51
CA ARG A 776 -8.13 -4.51 81.97
C ARG A 776 -6.85 -4.15 81.22
N ALA A 777 -5.96 -5.13 81.11
CA ALA A 777 -4.70 -5.01 80.39
C ALA A 777 -4.34 -6.30 79.64
N GLN A 778 -3.72 -6.13 78.47
CA GLN A 778 -3.21 -7.19 77.62
C GLN A 778 -1.82 -6.82 77.09
N GLY A 779 -0.89 -7.77 77.06
CA GLY A 779 0.44 -7.51 76.52
C GLY A 779 1.48 -8.57 76.86
N TYR A 780 2.68 -8.40 76.30
CA TYR A 780 3.78 -9.37 76.43
C TYR A 780 4.40 -9.44 77.82
N LEU A 781 4.22 -8.41 78.65
CA LEU A 781 4.59 -8.46 80.07
C LEU A 781 3.83 -9.59 80.80
N LEU A 782 2.56 -9.77 80.44
CA LEU A 782 1.64 -10.70 81.10
C LEU A 782 1.74 -12.09 80.47
N THR A 783 1.41 -12.20 79.19
CA THR A 783 1.43 -13.46 78.44
C THR A 783 1.48 -13.18 76.95
N ARG A 784 2.35 -13.90 76.23
CA ARG A 784 2.41 -13.87 74.75
C ARG A 784 1.32 -14.76 74.16
N PRO A 785 0.80 -14.44 72.95
CA PRO A 785 -0.14 -15.31 72.23
C PRO A 785 0.39 -16.73 72.10
N ALA A 786 -0.34 -17.71 72.64
CA ALA A 786 0.11 -19.10 72.71
C ALA A 786 -0.97 -20.08 72.25
N PRO A 787 -0.60 -21.30 71.81
CA PRO A 787 -1.57 -22.35 71.51
C PRO A 787 -2.42 -22.73 72.73
N ALA A 788 -3.63 -23.25 72.49
CA ALA A 788 -4.61 -23.56 73.55
C ALA A 788 -4.06 -24.42 74.70
N HIS A 789 -3.22 -25.42 74.41
CA HIS A 789 -2.66 -26.33 75.41
C HIS A 789 -1.63 -25.65 76.36
N GLN A 790 -1.00 -24.57 75.94
CA GLN A 790 -0.05 -23.82 76.78
C GLN A 790 -0.77 -22.78 77.63
N MET A 791 -1.87 -22.24 77.12
CA MET A 791 -2.65 -21.18 77.72
C MET A 791 -3.16 -21.57 79.13
N GLN A 792 -3.72 -22.77 79.29
CA GLN A 792 -4.18 -23.28 80.60
C GLN A 792 -3.05 -23.39 81.63
N ARG A 793 -1.84 -23.75 81.18
CA ARG A 793 -0.67 -23.92 82.05
C ARG A 793 -0.11 -22.57 82.50
N THR A 794 -0.06 -21.58 81.60
CA THR A 794 0.40 -20.23 81.90
C THR A 794 -0.57 -19.48 82.81
N ALA A 795 -1.89 -19.66 82.61
CA ALA A 795 -2.93 -19.11 83.46
C ALA A 795 -2.86 -19.58 84.93
N LEU A 796 -2.49 -20.85 85.15
CA LEU A 796 -2.28 -21.42 86.49
C LEU A 796 -0.98 -20.92 87.16
N GLY A 797 0.08 -20.64 86.38
CA GLY A 797 1.35 -20.12 86.91
C GLY A 797 1.27 -18.67 87.42
N VAL A 798 0.51 -17.80 86.73
CA VAL A 798 0.33 -16.39 87.10
C VAL A 798 -0.50 -16.25 88.39
N ARG A 799 -1.51 -17.11 88.62
CA ARG A 799 -2.27 -17.14 89.89
C ARG A 799 -1.44 -17.54 91.12
N CYS A 800 -0.32 -18.25 90.93
CA CYS A 800 0.53 -18.74 92.02
C CYS A 800 1.79 -17.90 92.27
N GLY A 801 1.97 -16.76 91.59
CA GLY A 801 3.15 -15.90 91.79
C GLY A 801 4.48 -16.52 91.37
N LEU A 802 4.46 -17.57 90.54
CA LEU A 802 5.67 -18.19 89.99
C LEU A 802 5.96 -17.60 88.61
N HIS A 803 6.93 -16.69 88.54
CA HIS A 803 7.56 -16.31 87.28
C HIS A 803 8.24 -17.55 86.68
N VAL A 804 7.67 -18.09 85.61
CA VAL A 804 8.36 -19.11 84.81
C VAL A 804 9.34 -18.38 83.89
N GLU A 805 10.62 -18.35 84.28
CA GLU A 805 11.72 -17.96 83.38
C GLU A 805 11.73 -18.91 82.16
N HIS A 806 11.27 -18.43 81.01
CA HIS A 806 11.40 -19.15 79.75
C HIS A 806 12.79 -18.92 79.14
N GLN A 807 13.72 -19.83 79.42
CA GLN A 807 14.87 -20.09 78.56
C GLN A 807 14.39 -20.71 77.24
N TYR A 808 14.51 -19.98 76.13
CA TYR A 808 14.68 -20.56 74.79
C TYR A 808 15.63 -19.68 73.99
N GLN A 809 16.90 -20.09 73.95
CA GLN A 809 17.92 -19.57 73.03
C GLN A 809 17.56 -19.96 71.58
N PHE A 810 17.21 -18.99 70.74
CA PHE A 810 17.29 -19.15 69.30
C PHE A 810 18.76 -19.10 68.88
N ARG A 811 19.25 -20.20 68.30
CA ARG A 811 20.55 -20.25 67.61
C ARG A 811 20.55 -19.25 66.45
N GLN A 812 21.35 -18.20 66.57
CA GLN A 812 21.92 -17.51 65.42
C GLN A 812 23.14 -18.32 64.95
N THR A 813 23.01 -18.98 63.80
CA THR A 813 24.17 -19.35 62.98
C THR A 813 24.02 -18.62 61.66
N ASN A 814 24.81 -17.55 61.52
CA ASN A 814 25.16 -16.98 60.24
C ASN A 814 25.98 -18.03 59.47
N ASP A 815 25.42 -18.55 58.39
CA ASP A 815 26.19 -19.19 57.33
C ASP A 815 26.83 -18.09 56.49
N THR A 816 28.10 -17.81 56.77
CA THR A 816 28.98 -17.09 55.87
C THR A 816 30.08 -18.03 55.41
N LEU A 817 30.05 -18.34 54.11
CA LEU A 817 31.19 -18.76 53.26
C LEU A 817 31.84 -20.12 53.53
N ALA A 818 31.47 -21.09 52.69
CA ALA A 818 32.34 -22.20 52.30
C ALA A 818 32.52 -22.21 50.78
N THR A 819 33.61 -21.60 50.30
CA THR A 819 34.34 -22.04 49.09
C THR A 819 35.76 -21.47 49.15
N ALA A 820 36.74 -22.32 49.49
CA ALA A 820 38.01 -22.47 48.77
C ALA A 820 38.94 -23.44 49.54
N THR A 821 39.10 -24.62 48.94
CA THR A 821 40.23 -25.55 49.01
C THR A 821 41.60 -24.95 49.35
N GLU A 822 42.36 -25.61 50.25
CA GLU A 822 43.76 -26.04 50.02
C GLU A 822 44.31 -26.95 51.16
N GLN A 823 44.81 -28.12 50.74
CA GLN A 823 45.93 -28.91 51.32
C GLN A 823 45.86 -29.49 52.75
N ALA A 824 45.55 -30.80 52.85
CA ALA A 824 46.46 -31.89 53.30
C ALA A 824 45.67 -33.20 53.51
#